data_AF-A0A8J7ZLR5-F1
#
_entry.id   AF-A0A8J7ZLR5-F1
#
_cell.length_a   1.000
_cell.length_b   1.000
_cell.length_c   1.000
_cell.angle_alpha   90.00
_cell.angle_beta   90.00
_cell.angle_gamma   90.00
#
_symmetry.space_group_name_H-M   'P 1'
#
loop_
_entity.id
_entity.type
_entity.pdbx_description
1 polymer ?
#
loop_
_entity_poly.entity_id
_entity_poly.type
_entity_poly.pdbx_seq_one_letter_code
_entity_poly.pdbx_strand_id
1 'polypeptide(L)'
;MARNIQEGDPDTANDEQDRYDHADAAELDDAAFEGRDGIDRRTFLGVAAATGAALALPGTVRADVTDDSMTDLAEFVVNSTPDEYEAALVLEFADADALSAFADEYGDPDWDVEQDDRAPKAVTRESPTPAAHGHLTAAEVQHVLDDLGGVDHVDFSPGANPFWKLDGGYDDGVFPPVEDARDFISHTETGAALEHLETEYPDMVRLERIGQGPGWDNEFTGEAPDPNDIYVAELTNDVQDEASFQEKDKAVFITGIHGNERAGVEAGSRIIEDAVTGDADAFTDLLDDIVVVWVYINPDGWTVRKPQYASQNPYASFFEPPFYGHYRGNASGVDTNRQYPTIGWANPAFWPADHGDAPDVRPGYDVGYDDVVPDALATVGHLRGYDNVEYLCDYHMMGFADTMVLNLESNAAYEHDGTHNLEEVNRRIDAAMTDQWGSPEAIAADTIRAGKDSVFGDPNDYVPDELLDYGSIYDSLGYNITGGLLGWAGQPEEFGGLGAVTVAPELAMRDFSDWRPYIERHLETAYRLSMREFAEMTAASTDATVATDGQDTAYVTTDELTRSSADLSHTDERPGNGNGRGQERATDVQRRHGTVQPGPGGRAGVNSKERTHSLAATVDDRGRESGVVTLRNPGGQVVRTIDLAETDERSFYVPQPDAGDWSVEYEGDGDVDVEFVTVETDEEHPDPEAAFGYSQEEYVVNPMQFFADLAPELEAGEMESVRVHDVRVGKLLRGNSGKRRYDKVVVSHDVGRDDPRYVAELEAFVDAGGDLVVTDTGLNLLADLDVGDAAAIEDGDLQSIRVGIANLTDRDFDHYLLDDIRPLQFEMWKSPQVGYVPNAPDQPATVVDDDAFADAGGDVAGRMTGELADGSDASGVAAGSLSAGDSEINVLGSVLPPANQRELHPFGMADYAVSFMGHTMICNALGFQQRRFVEDELVGTWGEIR
;
A
#
# COMPACT_ATOMS: atom_id res chain seq x y z
N MET A 1 68.43 11.77 6.35
CA MET A 1 69.66 12.50 6.75
C MET A 1 69.21 13.84 7.34
N ALA A 2 69.10 13.89 8.67
CA ALA A 2 69.14 15.05 9.57
C ALA A 2 68.19 16.28 9.43
N ARG A 3 67.39 16.45 10.52
CA ARG A 3 66.94 17.66 11.27
C ARG A 3 65.72 18.44 10.75
N ASN A 4 64.62 18.61 11.51
CA ASN A 4 64.34 19.20 12.86
C ASN A 4 64.20 20.73 12.89
N ILE A 5 63.20 21.21 13.68
CA ILE A 5 62.96 22.55 14.32
C ILE A 5 61.97 23.47 13.54
N GLN A 6 60.94 24.14 14.08
CA GLN A 6 60.32 24.35 15.42
C GLN A 6 58.91 24.99 15.22
N GLU A 7 57.87 24.56 15.94
CA GLU A 7 57.16 25.23 17.07
C GLU A 7 56.55 26.63 16.83
N GLY A 8 55.23 26.71 17.04
CA GLY A 8 54.43 27.90 17.36
C GLY A 8 52.96 27.53 17.56
N ASP A 9 52.54 27.42 18.82
CA ASP A 9 51.24 26.95 19.37
C ASP A 9 50.00 27.80 18.93
N PRO A 10 48.78 27.23 18.99
CA PRO A 10 47.52 27.77 18.49
C PRO A 10 46.73 28.52 19.58
N ASP A 11 45.99 29.56 19.19
CA ASP A 11 44.62 29.81 19.66
C ASP A 11 44.06 31.11 19.07
N THR A 12 42.75 31.09 18.81
CA THR A 12 41.82 32.20 18.51
C THR A 12 41.88 32.86 17.13
N ALA A 13 41.03 32.36 16.23
CA ALA A 13 40.25 33.19 15.32
C ALA A 13 38.92 32.49 15.02
N ASN A 14 37.90 32.81 15.82
CA ASN A 14 36.50 32.74 15.39
C ASN A 14 36.36 33.68 14.19
N ASP A 15 35.93 33.15 13.05
CA ASP A 15 35.11 33.91 12.10
C ASP A 15 33.77 33.18 12.08
N GLU A 16 32.88 33.63 12.98
CA GLU A 16 31.44 33.46 12.87
C GLU A 16 31.03 34.10 11.54
N GLN A 17 30.58 33.29 10.57
CA GLN A 17 29.71 33.81 9.52
C GLN A 17 28.36 34.01 10.17
N ASP A 18 28.05 35.27 10.51
CA ASP A 18 26.73 35.71 10.95
C ASP A 18 25.68 35.25 9.92
N ARG A 19 25.02 34.13 10.22
CA ARG A 19 23.75 33.75 9.62
C ARG A 19 22.69 34.63 10.29
N TYR A 20 21.96 35.39 9.49
CA TYR A 20 20.73 36.05 9.95
C TYR A 20 19.77 34.97 10.44
N ASP A 21 19.30 35.09 11.68
CA ASP A 21 18.29 34.19 12.24
C ASP A 21 16.89 34.83 12.17
N HIS A 22 15.86 33.98 12.30
CA HIS A 22 14.45 34.33 12.20
C HIS A 22 14.01 35.42 13.20
N ALA A 23 14.72 35.60 14.33
CA ALA A 23 14.41 36.65 15.29
C ALA A 23 14.74 38.05 14.76
N ASP A 24 15.73 38.17 13.86
CA ASP A 24 16.10 39.43 13.20
C ASP A 24 15.23 39.74 11.96
N ALA A 25 14.59 38.73 11.35
CA ALA A 25 13.69 38.89 10.20
C ALA A 25 12.23 39.16 10.62
N ALA A 26 11.78 38.61 11.74
CA ALA A 26 10.45 38.83 12.30
C ALA A 26 10.23 40.24 12.87
N GLU A 27 11.28 41.09 12.94
CA GLU A 27 11.19 42.48 13.40
C GLU A 27 10.83 43.50 12.30
N LEU A 28 10.58 43.08 11.06
CA LEU A 28 10.13 43.96 9.97
C LEU A 28 8.60 44.10 9.95
N ASP A 29 8.07 44.75 10.99
CA ASP A 29 6.70 45.27 11.05
C ASP A 29 6.52 46.44 10.05
N ASP A 30 5.28 46.77 9.66
CA ASP A 30 4.93 47.84 8.70
C ASP A 30 5.58 49.20 9.05
N ALA A 31 5.90 49.39 10.33
CA ALA A 31 6.63 50.55 10.87
C ALA A 31 8.05 50.74 10.29
N ALA A 32 8.69 49.70 9.72
CA ALA A 32 10.04 49.80 9.12
C ALA A 32 10.05 50.61 7.81
N PHE A 33 8.90 50.74 7.15
CA PHE A 33 8.71 51.46 5.89
C PHE A 33 8.00 52.81 6.06
N GLU A 34 7.42 53.09 7.23
CA GLU A 34 6.83 54.40 7.52
C GLU A 34 7.90 55.52 7.56
N GLY A 35 7.77 56.49 6.65
CA GLY A 35 8.60 57.70 6.60
C GLY A 35 9.84 57.63 5.69
N ARG A 36 9.99 56.56 4.89
CA ARG A 36 10.99 56.51 3.81
C ARG A 36 10.31 56.82 2.48
N ASP A 37 10.44 58.07 2.03
CA ASP A 37 9.91 58.50 0.74
C ASP A 37 10.51 57.64 -0.40
N GLY A 38 9.71 56.73 -0.95
CA GLY A 38 9.93 56.09 -2.25
C GLY A 38 10.30 54.61 -2.29
N ILE A 39 10.28 53.87 -1.18
CA ILE A 39 10.40 52.40 -1.19
C ILE A 39 9.45 51.82 -0.13
N ASP A 40 8.30 51.33 -0.57
CA ASP A 40 7.40 50.48 0.22
C ASP A 40 7.74 48.99 0.01
N ARG A 41 7.06 48.11 0.75
CA ARG A 41 7.24 46.65 0.64
C ARG A 41 7.04 46.16 -0.80
N ARG A 42 6.07 46.73 -1.53
CA ARG A 42 5.76 46.44 -2.93
C ARG A 42 6.92 46.81 -3.87
N THR A 43 7.55 47.97 -3.63
CA THR A 43 8.75 48.43 -4.34
C THR A 43 9.98 47.60 -3.97
N PHE A 44 10.09 47.15 -2.71
CA PHE A 44 11.19 46.28 -2.28
C PHE A 44 11.10 44.89 -2.91
N LEU A 45 9.91 44.29 -2.95
CA LEU A 45 9.66 43.02 -3.63
C LEU A 45 9.85 43.15 -5.15
N GLY A 46 9.32 44.21 -5.77
CA GLY A 46 9.56 44.50 -7.19
C GLY A 46 11.02 44.78 -7.53
N VAL A 47 11.80 45.39 -6.62
CA VAL A 47 13.25 45.59 -6.80
C VAL A 47 14.04 44.30 -6.53
N ALA A 48 13.63 43.46 -5.59
CA ALA A 48 14.25 42.15 -5.35
C ALA A 48 14.06 41.23 -6.57
N ALA A 49 12.87 41.25 -7.18
CA ALA A 49 12.59 40.61 -8.47
C ALA A 49 13.43 41.22 -9.62
N ALA A 50 13.62 42.54 -9.66
CA ALA A 50 14.30 43.22 -10.76
C ALA A 50 15.84 43.35 -10.65
N THR A 51 16.48 43.19 -9.47
CA THR A 51 17.90 43.54 -9.26
C THR A 51 18.90 42.40 -9.06
N GLY A 52 18.50 41.13 -9.27
CA GLY A 52 19.47 40.08 -9.59
C GLY A 52 19.79 39.07 -8.48
N ALA A 53 18.77 38.59 -7.76
CA ALA A 53 18.74 37.20 -7.30
C ALA A 53 18.30 36.22 -8.43
N ALA A 54 17.81 36.75 -9.55
CA ALA A 54 17.37 36.04 -10.75
C ALA A 54 18.50 35.44 -11.63
N LEU A 55 19.66 35.09 -11.08
CA LEU A 55 20.78 34.47 -11.83
C LEU A 55 21.12 33.04 -11.38
N ALA A 56 20.29 32.42 -10.54
CA ALA A 56 20.45 31.03 -10.13
C ALA A 56 19.20 30.15 -10.29
N LEU A 57 18.05 30.70 -10.74
CA LEU A 57 16.83 29.93 -10.98
C LEU A 57 16.54 29.85 -12.49
N PRO A 58 16.32 28.65 -13.06
CA PRO A 58 15.84 28.51 -14.44
C PRO A 58 14.34 28.80 -14.50
N GLY A 59 13.95 30.07 -14.71
CA GLY A 59 12.55 30.45 -14.84
C GLY A 59 12.38 31.96 -15.00
N THR A 60 12.60 32.47 -16.21
CA THR A 60 12.36 33.87 -16.56
C THR A 60 10.89 34.25 -16.35
N VAL A 61 10.62 35.36 -15.64
CA VAL A 61 9.35 36.13 -15.69
C VAL A 61 8.84 36.17 -17.14
N ARG A 62 7.63 35.65 -17.39
CA ARG A 62 7.10 35.46 -18.77
C ARG A 62 6.02 36.51 -19.12
N ALA A 63 5.19 36.90 -18.16
CA ALA A 63 4.20 37.98 -18.30
C ALA A 63 4.51 39.18 -17.35
N ASP A 64 3.80 40.30 -17.55
CA ASP A 64 3.94 41.54 -16.76
C ASP A 64 2.52 42.08 -16.44
N VAL A 65 1.73 41.25 -15.76
CA VAL A 65 0.36 41.57 -15.33
C VAL A 65 0.39 41.93 -13.86
N THR A 66 0.13 43.20 -13.54
CA THR A 66 0.09 43.72 -12.17
C THR A 66 -1.11 44.65 -12.03
N ASP A 67 -1.89 44.48 -10.96
CA ASP A 67 -2.97 45.39 -10.59
C ASP A 67 -3.15 45.47 -9.06
N ASP A 68 -3.73 46.56 -8.56
CA ASP A 68 -3.97 46.76 -7.13
C ASP A 68 -5.01 45.78 -6.55
N SER A 69 -5.88 45.20 -7.39
CA SER A 69 -6.89 44.20 -6.99
C SER A 69 -6.32 42.79 -6.79
N MET A 70 -5.15 42.47 -7.37
CA MET A 70 -4.54 41.15 -7.29
C MET A 70 -3.84 40.91 -5.95
N THR A 71 -3.97 39.70 -5.40
CA THR A 71 -3.08 39.22 -4.33
C THR A 71 -1.67 38.96 -4.88
N ASP A 72 -0.67 39.05 -4.00
CA ASP A 72 0.73 38.74 -4.35
C ASP A 72 0.87 37.32 -4.94
N LEU A 73 0.09 36.36 -4.44
CA LEU A 73 0.10 34.99 -4.95
C LEU A 73 -0.55 34.88 -6.33
N ALA A 74 -1.69 35.53 -6.56
CA ALA A 74 -2.30 35.56 -7.89
C ALA A 74 -1.37 36.21 -8.92
N GLU A 75 -0.72 37.32 -8.56
CA GLU A 75 0.27 37.98 -9.41
C GLU A 75 1.47 37.08 -9.69
N PHE A 76 1.98 36.36 -8.68
CA PHE A 76 3.06 35.38 -8.85
C PHE A 76 2.66 34.28 -9.82
N VAL A 77 1.50 33.64 -9.62
CA VAL A 77 1.02 32.54 -10.46
C VAL A 77 0.90 33.00 -11.91
N VAL A 78 0.19 34.10 -12.16
CA VAL A 78 -0.04 34.62 -13.52
C VAL A 78 1.26 34.96 -14.25
N ASN A 79 2.27 35.46 -13.54
CA ASN A 79 3.52 35.92 -14.16
C ASN A 79 4.64 34.87 -14.23
N SER A 80 4.54 33.80 -13.43
CA SER A 80 5.58 32.76 -13.30
C SER A 80 5.25 31.46 -14.02
N THR A 81 4.04 31.33 -14.58
CA THR A 81 3.63 30.18 -15.40
C THR A 81 3.77 30.45 -16.91
N PRO A 82 3.69 29.43 -17.78
CA PRO A 82 3.60 29.61 -19.24
C PRO A 82 2.41 30.48 -19.67
N ASP A 83 2.51 31.13 -20.84
CA ASP A 83 1.47 32.05 -21.35
C ASP A 83 0.11 31.35 -21.54
N GLU A 84 0.14 30.08 -21.90
CA GLU A 84 -1.02 29.20 -22.10
C GLU A 84 -1.56 28.56 -20.81
N TYR A 85 -0.90 28.75 -19.67
CA TYR A 85 -1.38 28.22 -18.40
C TYR A 85 -2.65 28.96 -17.97
N GLU A 86 -3.72 28.22 -17.72
CA GLU A 86 -4.97 28.76 -17.22
C GLU A 86 -4.97 28.74 -15.69
N ALA A 87 -4.71 29.89 -15.07
CA ALA A 87 -4.71 30.03 -13.63
C ALA A 87 -6.14 29.96 -13.08
N ALA A 88 -6.37 29.14 -12.06
CA ALA A 88 -7.62 29.10 -11.31
C ALA A 88 -7.72 30.33 -10.40
N LEU A 89 -8.53 31.30 -10.80
CA LEU A 89 -8.67 32.58 -10.12
C LEU A 89 -10.09 32.81 -9.65
N VAL A 90 -10.25 33.34 -8.45
CA VAL A 90 -11.50 33.91 -7.96
C VAL A 90 -11.43 35.43 -8.06
N LEU A 91 -12.52 36.06 -8.54
CA LEU A 91 -12.64 37.49 -8.78
C LEU A 91 -13.89 38.03 -8.09
N GLU A 92 -13.77 39.12 -7.34
CA GLU A 92 -14.92 39.90 -6.86
C GLU A 92 -15.08 41.17 -7.70
N PHE A 93 -16.33 41.48 -8.06
CA PHE A 93 -16.68 42.61 -8.90
C PHE A 93 -17.42 43.69 -8.12
N ALA A 94 -17.19 44.94 -8.51
CA ALA A 94 -17.80 46.11 -7.88
C ALA A 94 -19.33 46.14 -7.99
N ASP A 95 -19.89 45.56 -9.07
CA ASP A 95 -21.33 45.45 -9.28
C ASP A 95 -21.72 44.33 -10.27
N ALA A 96 -23.03 44.08 -10.37
CA ALA A 96 -23.59 43.05 -11.24
C ALA A 96 -23.44 43.36 -12.75
N ASP A 97 -23.26 44.62 -13.15
CA ASP A 97 -23.04 44.97 -14.55
C ASP A 97 -21.63 44.53 -14.97
N ALA A 98 -20.63 44.73 -14.11
CA ALA A 98 -19.26 44.24 -14.33
C ALA A 98 -19.19 42.71 -14.35
N LEU A 99 -19.86 42.03 -13.41
CA LEU A 99 -19.99 40.57 -13.42
C LEU A 99 -20.66 40.06 -14.71
N SER A 100 -21.73 40.72 -15.16
CA SER A 100 -22.42 40.34 -16.39
C SER A 100 -21.52 40.50 -17.62
N ALA A 101 -20.69 41.55 -17.67
CA ALA A 101 -19.74 41.74 -18.76
C ALA A 101 -18.67 40.63 -18.79
N PHE A 102 -18.21 40.18 -17.63
CA PHE A 102 -17.32 39.02 -17.53
C PHE A 102 -18.01 37.73 -17.98
N ALA A 103 -19.23 37.48 -17.50
CA ALA A 103 -20.01 36.30 -17.86
C ALA A 103 -20.32 36.22 -19.37
N ASP A 104 -20.61 37.36 -20.00
CA ASP A 104 -20.86 37.45 -21.44
C ASP A 104 -19.63 37.09 -22.29
N GLU A 105 -18.42 37.31 -21.77
CA GLU A 105 -17.15 37.05 -22.48
C GLU A 105 -16.60 35.64 -22.19
N TYR A 106 -16.64 35.20 -20.93
CA TYR A 106 -15.95 33.99 -20.46
C TYR A 106 -16.88 32.87 -19.95
N GLY A 107 -18.17 33.14 -19.79
CA GLY A 107 -19.13 32.13 -19.36
C GLY A 107 -19.46 31.14 -20.48
N ASP A 108 -19.72 29.89 -20.12
CA ASP A 108 -20.22 28.85 -21.03
C ASP A 108 -21.67 28.47 -20.66
N PRO A 109 -22.68 29.25 -21.08
CA PRO A 109 -24.08 28.98 -20.74
C PRO A 109 -24.66 27.72 -21.40
N ASP A 110 -23.98 27.19 -22.42
CA ASP A 110 -24.37 25.98 -23.15
C ASP A 110 -23.54 24.74 -22.70
N TRP A 111 -22.70 24.87 -21.66
CA TRP A 111 -21.90 23.75 -21.14
C TRP A 111 -22.79 22.61 -20.62
N ASP A 112 -22.38 21.38 -20.93
CA ASP A 112 -23.06 20.15 -20.53
C ASP A 112 -22.03 19.05 -20.28
N VAL A 113 -22.03 18.46 -19.07
CA VAL A 113 -21.15 17.36 -18.69
C VAL A 113 -21.23 16.17 -19.66
N GLU A 114 -22.40 15.95 -20.27
CA GLU A 114 -22.62 14.89 -21.26
C GLU A 114 -21.96 15.16 -22.62
N GLN A 115 -21.48 16.39 -22.86
CA GLN A 115 -20.98 16.85 -24.17
C GLN A 115 -19.58 17.47 -24.12
N ASP A 116 -19.19 18.07 -22.99
CA ASP A 116 -17.97 18.89 -22.84
C ASP A 116 -16.90 18.20 -21.96
N ASP A 117 -15.64 18.25 -22.37
CA ASP A 117 -14.58 17.38 -21.81
C ASP A 117 -14.00 17.92 -20.49
N ARG A 118 -14.15 19.23 -20.26
CA ARG A 118 -13.60 19.97 -19.10
C ARG A 118 -14.72 20.75 -18.43
N ALA A 119 -14.53 21.12 -17.16
CA ALA A 119 -15.40 22.07 -16.48
C ALA A 119 -15.51 23.40 -17.26
N PRO A 120 -16.60 24.18 -17.10
CA PRO A 120 -16.79 25.46 -17.82
C PRO A 120 -15.58 26.37 -17.70
N LYS A 121 -15.31 27.28 -18.65
CA LYS A 121 -14.16 28.19 -18.47
C LYS A 121 -14.32 29.11 -17.26
N ALA A 122 -15.54 29.60 -17.03
CA ALA A 122 -15.85 30.43 -15.88
C ALA A 122 -17.27 30.18 -15.33
N VAL A 123 -17.43 30.41 -14.03
CA VAL A 123 -18.71 30.36 -13.32
C VAL A 123 -18.90 31.62 -12.46
N THR A 124 -20.15 31.99 -12.19
CA THR A 124 -20.48 33.25 -11.52
C THR A 124 -21.46 33.07 -10.37
N ARG A 125 -21.38 33.94 -9.38
CA ARG A 125 -22.26 34.02 -8.23
C ARG A 125 -22.64 35.48 -7.95
N GLU A 126 -23.92 35.78 -7.70
CA GLU A 126 -24.39 37.16 -7.44
C GLU A 126 -24.37 37.56 -5.95
N SER A 127 -24.37 36.59 -5.03
CA SER A 127 -24.53 36.80 -3.59
C SER A 127 -23.56 35.91 -2.81
N PRO A 128 -22.99 36.34 -1.67
CA PRO A 128 -23.18 37.64 -1.00
C PRO A 128 -22.55 38.84 -1.71
N THR A 129 -21.56 38.62 -2.56
CA THR A 129 -20.94 39.61 -3.45
C THR A 129 -20.99 39.12 -4.90
N PRO A 130 -21.07 40.02 -5.90
CA PRO A 130 -20.91 39.65 -7.30
C PRO A 130 -19.50 39.11 -7.52
N ALA A 131 -19.37 37.82 -7.82
CA ALA A 131 -18.09 37.14 -7.94
C ALA A 131 -18.08 36.15 -9.10
N ALA A 132 -16.89 35.86 -9.61
CA ALA A 132 -16.68 34.79 -10.58
C ALA A 132 -15.44 33.96 -10.23
N HIS A 133 -15.43 32.72 -10.70
CA HIS A 133 -14.24 31.88 -10.78
C HIS A 133 -13.95 31.61 -12.24
N GLY A 134 -12.68 31.68 -12.64
CA GLY A 134 -12.27 31.43 -14.02
C GLY A 134 -10.92 30.75 -14.12
N HIS A 135 -10.78 29.88 -15.12
CA HIS A 135 -9.50 29.37 -15.61
C HIS A 135 -8.97 30.33 -16.68
N LEU A 136 -8.14 31.29 -16.26
CA LEU A 136 -7.74 32.43 -17.09
C LEU A 136 -6.24 32.40 -17.38
N THR A 137 -5.88 32.59 -18.65
CA THR A 137 -4.49 32.85 -19.07
C THR A 137 -4.04 34.24 -18.66
N ALA A 138 -2.73 34.49 -18.63
CA ALA A 138 -2.21 35.83 -18.31
C ALA A 138 -2.76 36.94 -19.22
N ALA A 139 -2.96 36.64 -20.51
CA ALA A 139 -3.57 37.58 -21.46
C ALA A 139 -5.05 37.86 -21.14
N GLU A 140 -5.79 36.87 -20.67
CA GLU A 140 -7.19 37.01 -20.29
C GLU A 140 -7.33 37.75 -18.96
N VAL A 141 -6.47 37.49 -17.98
CA VAL A 141 -6.41 38.29 -16.73
C VAL A 141 -6.16 39.76 -17.06
N GLN A 142 -5.19 40.05 -17.94
CA GLN A 142 -4.94 41.41 -18.38
C GLN A 142 -6.18 42.03 -19.06
N HIS A 143 -6.88 41.29 -19.91
CA HIS A 143 -8.10 41.78 -20.57
C HIS A 143 -9.21 42.10 -19.56
N VAL A 144 -9.43 41.21 -18.58
CA VAL A 144 -10.43 41.41 -17.53
C VAL A 144 -10.14 42.68 -16.72
N LEU A 145 -8.87 42.91 -16.36
CA LEU A 145 -8.46 44.06 -15.55
C LEU A 145 -8.47 45.38 -16.34
N ASP A 146 -7.90 45.39 -17.55
CA ASP A 146 -7.68 46.62 -18.34
C ASP A 146 -8.91 47.04 -19.17
N ASP A 147 -9.60 46.07 -19.78
CA ASP A 147 -10.63 46.33 -20.79
C ASP A 147 -12.06 46.15 -20.26
N LEU A 148 -12.34 45.09 -19.49
CA LEU A 148 -13.64 44.91 -18.84
C LEU A 148 -13.77 45.82 -17.61
N GLY A 149 -12.77 45.75 -16.72
CA GLY A 149 -12.68 46.53 -15.49
C GLY A 149 -13.76 46.17 -14.45
N GLY A 150 -13.78 46.93 -13.34
CA GLY A 150 -14.76 46.72 -12.27
C GLY A 150 -14.46 45.51 -11.37
N VAL A 151 -13.22 45.04 -11.36
CA VAL A 151 -12.71 44.01 -10.45
C VAL A 151 -12.15 44.69 -9.21
N ASP A 152 -12.62 44.27 -8.03
CA ASP A 152 -12.18 44.79 -6.74
C ASP A 152 -11.13 43.87 -6.09
N HIS A 153 -11.17 42.56 -6.40
CA HIS A 153 -10.28 41.56 -5.82
C HIS A 153 -10.02 40.41 -6.79
N VAL A 154 -8.79 39.91 -6.85
CA VAL A 154 -8.39 38.68 -7.54
C VAL A 154 -7.47 37.86 -6.65
N ASP A 155 -7.80 36.59 -6.42
CA ASP A 155 -6.93 35.64 -5.70
C ASP A 155 -6.79 34.31 -6.44
N PHE A 156 -5.68 33.61 -6.20
CA PHE A 156 -5.45 32.25 -6.72
C PHE A 156 -6.25 31.24 -5.91
N SER A 157 -7.26 30.63 -6.53
CA SER A 157 -8.24 29.76 -5.86
C SER A 157 -8.34 28.40 -6.57
N PRO A 158 -7.31 27.52 -6.42
CA PRO A 158 -7.40 26.15 -6.89
C PRO A 158 -8.39 25.34 -6.03
N GLY A 159 -8.94 24.27 -6.59
CA GLY A 159 -9.85 23.37 -5.88
C GLY A 159 -11.18 23.14 -6.59
N ALA A 160 -12.01 22.30 -5.98
CA ALA A 160 -13.31 21.92 -6.49
C ALA A 160 -14.33 23.06 -6.34
N ASN A 161 -14.39 23.67 -5.16
CA ASN A 161 -15.28 24.79 -4.85
C ASN A 161 -14.76 26.10 -5.46
N PRO A 162 -15.48 26.74 -6.39
CA PRO A 162 -15.02 27.98 -7.02
C PRO A 162 -14.89 29.18 -6.06
N PHE A 163 -15.60 29.16 -4.93
CA PHE A 163 -15.80 30.34 -4.07
C PHE A 163 -15.36 30.14 -2.62
N TRP A 164 -14.68 29.04 -2.27
CA TRP A 164 -14.33 28.69 -0.88
C TRP A 164 -13.52 29.77 -0.14
N LYS A 165 -12.79 30.62 -0.87
CA LYS A 165 -12.00 31.72 -0.31
C LYS A 165 -12.79 33.00 -0.02
N LEU A 166 -14.03 33.10 -0.50
CA LEU A 166 -14.85 34.30 -0.35
C LEU A 166 -15.84 34.16 0.81
N ASP A 167 -16.31 35.30 1.30
CA ASP A 167 -17.46 35.34 2.21
C ASP A 167 -18.67 34.61 1.57
N GLY A 168 -19.38 33.82 2.38
CA GLY A 168 -20.48 32.97 1.93
C GLY A 168 -20.05 31.87 0.94
N GLY A 169 -18.76 31.59 0.79
CA GLY A 169 -18.21 30.53 -0.08
C GLY A 169 -18.77 29.14 0.18
N TYR A 170 -19.32 28.92 1.39
CA TYR A 170 -19.89 27.66 1.84
C TYR A 170 -21.42 27.69 1.97
N ASP A 171 -22.09 28.75 1.48
CA ASP A 171 -23.56 28.87 1.58
C ASP A 171 -24.31 27.74 0.83
N ASP A 172 -23.69 27.18 -0.21
CA ASP A 172 -24.22 26.07 -1.03
C ASP A 172 -23.48 24.73 -0.75
N GLY A 173 -22.68 24.67 0.31
CA GLY A 173 -21.83 23.53 0.67
C GLY A 173 -20.32 23.81 0.57
N VAL A 174 -19.51 22.98 1.23
CA VAL A 174 -18.04 23.08 1.23
C VAL A 174 -17.40 22.33 0.06
N PHE A 175 -17.93 21.16 -0.30
CA PHE A 175 -17.47 20.32 -1.40
C PHE A 175 -18.60 20.16 -2.44
N PRO A 176 -18.54 20.87 -3.59
CA PRO A 176 -19.59 20.77 -4.59
C PRO A 176 -19.66 19.35 -5.19
N PRO A 177 -20.85 18.94 -5.69
CA PRO A 177 -20.99 17.74 -6.50
C PRO A 177 -19.97 17.70 -7.64
N VAL A 178 -19.60 16.50 -8.08
CA VAL A 178 -18.55 16.31 -9.10
C VAL A 178 -18.84 17.10 -10.39
N GLU A 179 -20.09 17.16 -10.81
CA GLU A 179 -20.52 17.87 -12.01
C GLU A 179 -20.36 19.40 -11.89
N ASP A 180 -20.39 19.94 -10.67
CA ASP A 180 -20.28 21.37 -10.39
C ASP A 180 -18.85 21.78 -9.97
N ALA A 181 -17.97 20.80 -9.70
CA ALA A 181 -16.60 21.03 -9.31
C ALA A 181 -15.73 21.56 -10.45
N ARG A 182 -14.82 22.48 -10.11
CA ARG A 182 -13.94 23.17 -11.06
C ARG A 182 -12.66 22.39 -11.38
N ASP A 183 -12.14 21.69 -10.40
CA ASP A 183 -10.91 20.89 -10.42
C ASP A 183 -11.06 19.79 -9.35
N PHE A 184 -10.05 18.93 -9.21
CA PHE A 184 -9.87 18.10 -8.02
C PHE A 184 -9.89 18.96 -6.75
N ILE A 185 -10.39 18.39 -5.64
CA ILE A 185 -10.32 19.02 -4.34
C ILE A 185 -8.85 19.32 -4.01
N SER A 186 -8.57 20.57 -3.62
CA SER A 186 -7.22 20.97 -3.25
C SER A 186 -6.94 20.67 -1.78
N HIS A 187 -5.67 20.39 -1.42
CA HIS A 187 -5.28 20.14 -0.03
C HIS A 187 -5.64 21.31 0.91
N THR A 188 -5.41 22.55 0.46
CA THR A 188 -5.72 23.77 1.21
C THR A 188 -7.22 24.01 1.36
N GLU A 189 -8.00 23.67 0.33
CA GLU A 189 -9.46 23.68 0.40
C GLU A 189 -9.96 22.62 1.39
N THR A 190 -9.38 21.42 1.38
CA THR A 190 -9.74 20.32 2.31
C THR A 190 -9.61 20.76 3.76
N GLY A 191 -8.47 21.34 4.14
CA GLY A 191 -8.26 21.86 5.49
C GLY A 191 -9.30 22.91 5.87
N ALA A 192 -9.54 23.90 5.00
CA ALA A 192 -10.50 24.98 5.28
C ALA A 192 -11.97 24.49 5.32
N ALA A 193 -12.33 23.53 4.48
CA ALA A 193 -13.65 22.92 4.43
C ALA A 193 -13.92 22.05 5.68
N LEU A 194 -12.97 21.20 6.07
CA LEU A 194 -13.11 20.36 7.26
C LEU A 194 -13.15 21.17 8.56
N GLU A 195 -12.38 22.26 8.67
CA GLU A 195 -12.49 23.19 9.80
C GLU A 195 -13.86 23.88 9.86
N HIS A 196 -14.43 24.19 8.70
CA HIS A 196 -15.78 24.75 8.62
C HIS A 196 -16.82 23.73 9.10
N LEU A 197 -16.72 22.48 8.63
CA LEU A 197 -17.62 21.40 9.04
C LEU A 197 -17.50 21.08 10.54
N GLU A 198 -16.29 21.02 11.10
CA GLU A 198 -16.07 20.89 12.55
C GLU A 198 -16.71 22.05 13.33
N THR A 199 -16.62 23.28 12.80
CA THR A 199 -17.20 24.46 13.46
C THR A 199 -18.74 24.44 13.45
N GLU A 200 -19.35 24.03 12.33
CA GLU A 200 -20.81 24.02 12.16
C GLU A 200 -21.45 22.77 12.80
N TYR A 201 -20.74 21.64 12.77
CA TYR A 201 -21.18 20.33 13.30
C TYR A 201 -20.20 19.77 14.35
N PRO A 202 -19.92 20.51 15.45
CA PRO A 202 -18.87 20.14 16.42
C PRO A 202 -19.17 18.89 17.24
N ASP A 203 -20.45 18.48 17.28
CA ASP A 203 -20.87 17.25 17.95
C ASP A 203 -20.66 16.02 17.05
N MET A 204 -20.48 16.20 15.73
CA MET A 204 -20.36 15.13 14.75
C MET A 204 -18.95 14.98 14.14
N VAL A 205 -18.29 16.10 13.86
CA VAL A 205 -16.99 16.13 13.17
C VAL A 205 -15.90 16.56 14.13
N ARG A 206 -14.76 15.85 14.09
CA ARG A 206 -13.51 16.26 14.71
C ARG A 206 -12.41 16.27 13.65
N LEU A 207 -11.67 17.38 13.55
CA LEU A 207 -10.53 17.51 12.64
C LEU A 207 -9.24 17.55 13.46
N GLU A 208 -8.30 16.69 13.10
CA GLU A 208 -6.96 16.67 13.68
C GLU A 208 -5.87 16.92 12.63
N ARG A 209 -4.79 17.56 13.09
CA ARG A 209 -3.54 17.71 12.34
C ARG A 209 -2.49 16.90 13.06
N ILE A 210 -2.13 15.76 12.48
CA ILE A 210 -1.35 14.73 13.19
C ILE A 210 0.15 14.83 12.93
N GLY A 211 0.54 15.57 11.91
CA GLY A 211 1.93 15.76 11.49
C GLY A 211 1.99 16.50 10.16
N GLN A 212 3.16 16.47 9.52
CA GLN A 212 3.39 17.09 8.22
C GLN A 212 4.25 16.19 7.33
N GLY A 213 4.14 16.34 6.00
CA GLY A 213 5.08 15.72 5.06
C GLY A 213 6.48 16.38 5.08
N PRO A 214 7.50 15.79 4.43
CA PRO A 214 8.82 16.43 4.29
C PRO A 214 8.79 17.86 3.71
N GLY A 215 7.88 18.14 2.78
CA GLY A 215 7.71 19.46 2.16
C GLY A 215 8.63 19.75 0.97
N TRP A 216 8.11 20.49 0.00
CA TRP A 216 8.86 20.98 -1.18
C TRP A 216 9.47 22.36 -0.92
N ASP A 217 10.40 22.81 -1.77
CA ASP A 217 10.83 24.22 -1.72
C ASP A 217 9.70 25.11 -2.28
N ASN A 218 9.33 26.20 -1.61
CA ASN A 218 8.28 27.10 -2.08
C ASN A 218 8.89 28.24 -2.90
N GLU A 219 8.64 28.28 -4.21
CA GLU A 219 9.18 29.32 -5.09
C GLU A 219 8.55 30.71 -4.86
N PHE A 220 7.37 30.78 -4.24
CA PHE A 220 6.67 32.03 -3.93
C PHE A 220 7.16 32.65 -2.61
N THR A 221 7.22 31.86 -1.52
CA THR A 221 7.64 32.36 -0.20
C THR A 221 9.17 32.33 -0.03
N GLY A 222 9.86 31.45 -0.75
CA GLY A 222 11.29 31.18 -0.59
C GLY A 222 11.62 30.25 0.58
N GLU A 223 10.62 29.61 1.20
CA GLU A 223 10.79 28.60 2.25
C GLU A 223 11.30 27.28 1.67
N ALA A 224 12.16 26.58 2.42
CA ALA A 224 12.84 25.37 2.00
C ALA A 224 13.28 24.55 3.24
N PRO A 225 12.55 23.48 3.64
CA PRO A 225 11.29 23.00 3.04
C PRO A 225 10.06 23.81 3.49
N ASP A 226 8.96 23.65 2.74
CA ASP A 226 7.60 24.12 3.05
C ASP A 226 6.65 22.91 3.28
N PRO A 227 6.62 22.37 4.52
CA PRO A 227 5.87 21.16 4.85
C PRO A 227 4.36 21.43 5.00
N ASN A 228 3.55 20.49 4.52
CA ASN A 228 2.08 20.57 4.54
C ASN A 228 1.48 19.59 5.57
N ASP A 229 0.37 19.99 6.19
CA ASP A 229 -0.31 19.21 7.24
C ASP A 229 -0.92 17.90 6.73
N ILE A 230 -0.90 16.89 7.60
CA ILE A 230 -1.63 15.63 7.46
C ILE A 230 -2.92 15.74 8.27
N TYR A 231 -4.05 15.60 7.59
CA TYR A 231 -5.37 15.74 8.20
C TYR A 231 -5.95 14.37 8.57
N VAL A 232 -6.64 14.34 9.71
CA VAL A 232 -7.55 13.26 10.09
C VAL A 232 -8.92 13.87 10.36
N ALA A 233 -9.95 13.37 9.67
CA ALA A 233 -11.33 13.74 9.92
C ALA A 233 -12.07 12.54 10.52
N GLU A 234 -12.71 12.74 11.65
CA GLU A 234 -13.48 11.72 12.33
C GLU A 234 -14.95 12.12 12.38
N LEU A 235 -15.81 11.13 12.18
CA LEU A 235 -17.25 11.32 12.08
C LEU A 235 -17.99 10.28 12.92
N THR A 236 -18.80 10.75 13.88
CA THR A 236 -19.74 9.95 14.67
C THR A 236 -20.74 10.87 15.37
N ASN A 237 -21.93 10.42 15.80
CA ASN A 237 -22.96 11.32 16.33
C ASN A 237 -22.61 12.02 17.67
N ASP A 238 -21.54 11.58 18.34
CA ASP A 238 -21.11 12.01 19.66
C ASP A 238 -19.58 12.07 19.77
N VAL A 239 -18.91 12.66 18.76
CA VAL A 239 -17.43 12.68 18.63
C VAL A 239 -16.70 13.31 19.83
N GLN A 240 -17.39 14.15 20.60
CA GLN A 240 -16.87 14.81 21.79
C GLN A 240 -16.99 13.96 23.08
N ASP A 241 -17.74 12.85 23.06
CA ASP A 241 -17.81 11.90 24.17
C ASP A 241 -16.71 10.85 24.02
N GLU A 242 -15.53 11.15 24.57
CA GLU A 242 -14.35 10.29 24.49
C GLU A 242 -14.61 8.84 24.96
N ALA A 243 -15.50 8.63 25.93
CA ALA A 243 -15.79 7.26 26.38
C ALA A 243 -16.60 6.49 25.34
N SER A 244 -17.62 7.14 24.76
CA SER A 244 -18.42 6.56 23.67
C SER A 244 -17.55 6.34 22.42
N PHE A 245 -16.75 7.34 22.06
CA PHE A 245 -15.82 7.29 20.94
C PHE A 245 -14.92 6.06 21.02
N GLN A 246 -14.28 5.79 22.16
CA GLN A 246 -13.39 4.63 22.30
C GLN A 246 -14.14 3.28 22.36
N GLU A 247 -15.39 3.24 22.84
CA GLU A 247 -16.19 1.99 22.91
C GLU A 247 -16.69 1.51 21.54
N LYS A 248 -16.90 2.41 20.57
CA LYS A 248 -17.40 2.09 19.22
C LYS A 248 -16.37 1.33 18.38
N ASP A 249 -16.81 0.63 17.35
CA ASP A 249 -15.91 0.09 16.32
C ASP A 249 -15.56 1.19 15.30
N LYS A 250 -14.40 1.07 14.64
CA LYS A 250 -13.94 2.05 13.64
C LYS A 250 -13.78 1.45 12.25
N ALA A 251 -14.28 2.21 11.27
CA ALA A 251 -13.91 2.08 9.87
C ALA A 251 -12.91 3.19 9.52
N VAL A 252 -11.69 2.82 9.13
CA VAL A 252 -10.62 3.76 8.80
C VAL A 252 -10.38 3.76 7.29
N PHE A 253 -10.47 4.93 6.66
CA PHE A 253 -10.25 5.13 5.24
C PHE A 253 -9.03 6.01 5.02
N ILE A 254 -7.97 5.40 4.51
CA ILE A 254 -6.78 6.10 4.05
C ILE A 254 -7.04 6.60 2.64
N THR A 255 -6.81 7.89 2.43
CA THR A 255 -7.04 8.56 1.16
C THR A 255 -5.79 9.33 0.74
N GLY A 256 -5.42 9.20 -0.54
CA GLY A 256 -4.27 9.90 -1.09
C GLY A 256 -2.96 9.51 -0.40
N ILE A 257 -2.75 8.23 -0.07
CA ILE A 257 -1.41 7.75 0.31
C ILE A 257 -0.44 8.00 -0.85
N HIS A 258 -0.89 7.81 -2.09
CA HIS A 258 -0.26 8.35 -3.28
C HIS A 258 -0.98 9.62 -3.73
N GLY A 259 -0.24 10.71 -3.91
CA GLY A 259 -0.83 12.01 -4.21
C GLY A 259 -1.57 12.06 -5.55
N ASN A 260 -1.20 11.19 -6.50
CA ASN A 260 -1.78 11.08 -7.84
C ASN A 260 -2.99 10.13 -7.96
N GLU A 261 -3.49 9.60 -6.86
CA GLU A 261 -4.62 8.65 -6.81
C GLU A 261 -5.80 9.32 -6.10
N ARG A 262 -6.57 10.10 -6.86
CA ARG A 262 -7.43 11.17 -6.31
C ARG A 262 -8.81 10.73 -5.89
N ALA A 263 -9.38 9.70 -6.52
CA ALA A 263 -10.78 9.32 -6.33
C ALA A 263 -11.15 9.06 -4.86
N GLY A 264 -10.22 8.52 -4.06
CA GLY A 264 -10.44 8.29 -2.62
C GLY A 264 -10.66 9.58 -1.83
N VAL A 265 -9.88 10.63 -2.14
CA VAL A 265 -10.08 11.96 -1.55
C VAL A 265 -11.41 12.55 -2.02
N GLU A 266 -11.69 12.47 -3.33
CA GLU A 266 -12.91 13.04 -3.92
C GLU A 266 -14.19 12.45 -3.29
N ALA A 267 -14.23 11.13 -3.10
CA ALA A 267 -15.34 10.45 -2.44
C ALA A 267 -15.39 10.74 -0.95
N GLY A 268 -14.28 10.55 -0.23
CA GLY A 268 -14.22 10.70 1.22
C GLY A 268 -14.62 12.09 1.70
N SER A 269 -14.08 13.15 1.08
CA SER A 269 -14.39 14.53 1.44
C SER A 269 -15.88 14.87 1.23
N ARG A 270 -16.50 14.44 0.13
CA ARG A 270 -17.93 14.69 -0.16
C ARG A 270 -18.85 13.89 0.78
N ILE A 271 -18.48 12.65 1.11
CA ILE A 271 -19.26 11.83 2.06
C ILE A 271 -19.31 12.48 3.44
N ILE A 272 -18.22 13.07 3.93
CA ILE A 272 -18.20 13.75 5.23
C ILE A 272 -19.24 14.87 5.26
N GLU A 273 -19.28 15.72 4.22
CA GLU A 273 -20.31 16.77 4.12
C GLU A 273 -21.72 16.18 4.01
N ASP A 274 -21.94 15.26 3.08
CA ASP A 274 -23.27 14.68 2.85
C ASP A 274 -23.82 14.00 4.11
N ALA A 275 -22.96 13.38 4.93
CA ALA A 275 -23.37 12.72 6.15
C ALA A 275 -23.83 13.70 7.24
N VAL A 276 -23.18 14.87 7.35
CA VAL A 276 -23.56 15.91 8.33
C VAL A 276 -24.73 16.77 7.87
N THR A 277 -24.93 16.94 6.56
CA THR A 277 -26.11 17.63 6.00
C THR A 277 -27.34 16.71 5.92
N GLY A 278 -27.16 15.40 6.02
CA GLY A 278 -28.22 14.40 5.96
C GLY A 278 -28.59 13.97 4.53
N ASP A 279 -27.65 14.13 3.59
CA ASP A 279 -27.76 13.69 2.19
C ASP A 279 -27.14 12.29 1.97
N ALA A 280 -26.45 11.72 2.98
CA ALA A 280 -25.90 10.36 2.97
C ALA A 280 -26.47 9.48 4.10
N ASP A 281 -27.79 9.26 4.10
CA ASP A 281 -28.52 8.45 5.10
C ASP A 281 -27.84 7.10 5.44
N ALA A 282 -27.26 6.42 4.43
CA ALA A 282 -26.58 5.14 4.60
C ALA A 282 -25.36 5.20 5.55
N PHE A 283 -24.73 6.36 5.70
CA PHE A 283 -23.68 6.59 6.68
C PHE A 283 -24.25 7.14 7.98
N THR A 284 -25.12 8.15 7.91
CA THR A 284 -25.67 8.84 9.09
C THR A 284 -26.41 7.88 10.03
N ASP A 285 -27.10 6.87 9.50
CA ASP A 285 -27.81 5.85 10.29
C ASP A 285 -26.86 4.93 11.08
N LEU A 286 -25.58 4.82 10.71
CA LEU A 286 -24.58 3.97 11.36
C LEU A 286 -23.79 4.69 12.46
N LEU A 287 -23.77 6.03 12.45
CA LEU A 287 -22.92 6.83 13.34
C LEU A 287 -23.27 6.73 14.84
N ASP A 288 -24.40 6.12 15.19
CA ASP A 288 -24.72 5.77 16.57
C ASP A 288 -23.89 4.57 17.07
N ASP A 289 -23.46 3.69 16.17
CA ASP A 289 -22.78 2.43 16.50
C ASP A 289 -21.28 2.45 16.17
N ILE A 290 -20.85 3.25 15.18
CA ILE A 290 -19.46 3.28 14.71
C ILE A 290 -18.85 4.69 14.67
N VAL A 291 -17.53 4.74 14.49
CA VAL A 291 -16.79 5.92 14.05
C VAL A 291 -16.24 5.67 12.65
N VAL A 292 -16.39 6.65 11.76
CA VAL A 292 -15.71 6.62 10.46
C VAL A 292 -14.58 7.65 10.48
N VAL A 293 -13.38 7.22 10.08
CA VAL A 293 -12.15 8.02 10.14
C VAL A 293 -11.55 8.13 8.75
N TRP A 294 -11.26 9.34 8.28
CA TRP A 294 -10.52 9.59 7.04
C TRP A 294 -9.14 10.16 7.34
N VAL A 295 -8.10 9.58 6.74
CA VAL A 295 -6.71 10.03 6.89
C VAL A 295 -6.15 10.47 5.53
N TYR A 296 -5.59 11.67 5.46
CA TYR A 296 -5.04 12.29 4.25
C TYR A 296 -3.49 12.34 4.32
N ILE A 297 -2.82 11.24 3.95
CA ILE A 297 -1.42 10.95 4.36
C ILE A 297 -0.34 11.70 3.56
N ASN A 298 -0.48 11.85 2.24
CA ASN A 298 0.58 12.40 1.39
C ASN A 298 0.23 13.80 0.85
N PRO A 299 0.36 14.85 1.69
CA PRO A 299 0.06 16.20 1.25
C PRO A 299 1.09 16.72 0.24
N ASP A 300 2.32 16.18 0.22
CA ASP A 300 3.38 16.62 -0.69
C ASP A 300 3.11 16.19 -2.14
N GLY A 301 2.75 14.93 -2.36
CA GLY A 301 2.35 14.42 -3.66
C GLY A 301 1.08 15.10 -4.19
N TRP A 302 0.22 15.57 -3.27
CA TRP A 302 -0.98 16.33 -3.60
C TRP A 302 -0.65 17.77 -4.01
N THR A 303 0.17 18.48 -3.24
CA THR A 303 0.40 19.91 -3.44
C THR A 303 1.39 20.24 -4.55
N VAL A 304 2.26 19.31 -4.92
CA VAL A 304 3.34 19.56 -5.90
C VAL A 304 2.85 20.10 -7.25
N ARG A 305 1.59 19.84 -7.62
CA ARG A 305 0.98 20.35 -8.86
C ARG A 305 0.85 21.87 -8.90
N LYS A 306 0.87 22.54 -7.75
CA LYS A 306 0.66 23.99 -7.65
C LYS A 306 1.87 24.75 -8.23
N PRO A 307 1.70 25.93 -8.86
CA PRO A 307 2.80 26.68 -9.46
C PRO A 307 3.97 27.01 -8.53
N GLN A 308 3.74 27.07 -7.22
CA GLN A 308 4.77 27.28 -6.20
C GLN A 308 5.78 26.13 -6.09
N TYR A 309 5.40 24.92 -6.53
CA TYR A 309 6.17 23.68 -6.35
C TYR A 309 6.38 22.89 -7.66
N ALA A 310 5.57 23.14 -8.71
CA ALA A 310 5.50 22.34 -9.94
C ALA A 310 6.82 22.20 -10.73
N SER A 311 7.81 23.06 -10.47
CA SER A 311 9.16 22.94 -11.03
C SER A 311 9.95 21.76 -10.45
N GLN A 312 9.61 21.33 -9.24
CA GLN A 312 10.24 20.23 -8.51
C GLN A 312 9.50 18.90 -8.70
N ASN A 313 8.35 18.92 -9.36
CA ASN A 313 7.59 17.70 -9.62
C ASN A 313 8.47 16.68 -10.36
N PRO A 314 8.72 15.48 -9.80
CA PRO A 314 9.60 14.50 -10.43
C PRO A 314 9.15 14.10 -11.85
N TYR A 315 7.84 14.15 -12.11
CA TYR A 315 7.25 13.82 -13.41
C TYR A 315 7.54 14.89 -14.49
N ALA A 316 8.05 16.07 -14.11
CA ALA A 316 8.47 17.12 -15.03
C ALA A 316 9.58 16.66 -15.99
N SER A 317 10.33 15.62 -15.63
CA SER A 317 11.34 15.02 -16.51
C SER A 317 10.74 14.32 -17.74
N PHE A 318 9.45 13.95 -17.67
CA PHE A 318 8.70 13.28 -18.73
C PHE A 318 7.77 14.24 -19.50
N PHE A 319 7.06 15.12 -18.79
CA PHE A 319 6.04 16.00 -19.37
C PHE A 319 6.51 17.44 -19.70
N GLU A 320 7.82 17.68 -19.61
CA GLU A 320 8.47 19.00 -19.65
C GLU A 320 8.29 19.83 -18.36
N PRO A 321 9.35 20.46 -17.83
CA PRO A 321 9.24 21.31 -16.66
C PRO A 321 8.75 22.72 -17.00
N PRO A 322 7.87 23.33 -16.17
CA PRO A 322 7.21 22.75 -15.00
C PRO A 322 6.05 21.81 -15.37
N PHE A 323 5.74 20.84 -14.50
CA PHE A 323 4.60 19.93 -14.68
C PHE A 323 3.56 20.10 -13.57
N TYR A 324 2.32 20.35 -13.95
CA TYR A 324 1.20 20.72 -13.05
C TYR A 324 0.27 19.53 -12.74
N GLY A 325 0.81 18.33 -12.60
CA GLY A 325 0.08 17.14 -12.12
C GLY A 325 0.45 16.76 -10.70
N HIS A 326 -0.33 15.89 -10.08
CA HIS A 326 0.00 15.30 -8.79
C HIS A 326 1.18 14.32 -8.90
N TYR A 327 1.79 13.95 -7.78
CA TYR A 327 2.91 13.00 -7.69
C TYR A 327 2.60 11.85 -6.75
N ARG A 328 3.12 10.66 -7.06
CA ARG A 328 2.89 9.43 -6.30
C ARG A 328 3.52 9.48 -4.91
N GLY A 329 4.82 9.77 -4.82
CA GLY A 329 5.58 9.77 -3.57
C GLY A 329 5.45 11.07 -2.76
N ASN A 330 6.22 11.19 -1.69
CA ASN A 330 6.35 12.42 -0.92
C ASN A 330 7.54 13.29 -1.41
N ALA A 331 7.80 14.43 -0.77
CA ALA A 331 8.84 15.36 -1.22
C ALA A 331 10.29 14.86 -1.04
N SER A 332 10.52 13.82 -0.23
CA SER A 332 11.85 13.18 -0.14
C SER A 332 12.09 12.15 -1.24
N GLY A 333 11.11 11.89 -2.11
CA GLY A 333 11.23 10.99 -3.25
C GLY A 333 11.00 9.52 -2.94
N VAL A 334 10.39 9.18 -1.79
CA VAL A 334 10.04 7.79 -1.47
C VAL A 334 8.59 7.47 -1.82
N ASP A 335 8.31 6.20 -2.15
CA ASP A 335 6.96 5.67 -2.26
C ASP A 335 6.37 5.53 -0.85
N THR A 336 5.32 6.29 -0.57
CA THR A 336 4.67 6.40 0.74
C THR A 336 4.00 5.11 1.19
N ASN A 337 3.72 4.15 0.29
CA ASN A 337 3.16 2.84 0.61
C ASN A 337 4.23 1.73 0.69
N ARG A 338 5.47 2.08 1.05
CA ARG A 338 6.59 1.14 1.28
C ARG A 338 7.32 1.38 2.61
N GLN A 339 6.81 2.28 3.44
CA GLN A 339 7.53 2.84 4.60
C GLN A 339 6.96 2.42 5.96
N TYR A 340 6.11 1.40 6.04
CA TYR A 340 5.47 0.98 7.29
C TYR A 340 6.21 -0.16 7.99
N PRO A 341 6.15 -0.26 9.34
CA PRO A 341 6.88 -1.26 10.12
C PRO A 341 6.16 -2.62 10.13
N THR A 342 6.16 -3.29 8.98
CA THR A 342 5.51 -4.60 8.80
C THR A 342 6.33 -5.75 9.41
N ILE A 343 5.68 -6.71 10.06
CA ILE A 343 6.33 -7.96 10.49
C ILE A 343 6.88 -8.80 9.33
N GLY A 344 7.83 -9.69 9.62
CA GLY A 344 8.50 -10.51 8.63
C GLY A 344 9.57 -9.75 7.85
N TRP A 345 9.76 -10.07 6.58
CA TRP A 345 10.89 -9.55 5.79
C TRP A 345 10.82 -8.03 5.58
N ALA A 346 11.91 -7.33 5.93
CA ALA A 346 12.09 -5.90 5.70
C ALA A 346 13.16 -5.63 4.62
N ASN A 347 12.79 -4.83 3.61
CA ASN A 347 13.73 -4.41 2.58
C ASN A 347 14.72 -3.35 3.13
N PRO A 348 16.04 -3.60 3.11
CA PRO A 348 17.04 -2.64 3.61
C PRO A 348 17.10 -1.33 2.81
N ALA A 349 16.47 -1.24 1.64
CA ALA A 349 16.38 0.00 0.87
C ALA A 349 15.18 0.90 1.27
N PHE A 350 14.23 0.40 2.07
CA PHE A 350 13.07 1.18 2.53
C PHE A 350 13.34 1.87 3.88
N TRP A 351 12.43 2.73 4.30
CA TRP A 351 12.45 3.53 5.53
C TRP A 351 11.26 3.17 6.43
N PRO A 352 11.27 1.99 7.08
CA PRO A 352 10.16 1.60 7.95
C PRO A 352 10.01 2.56 9.14
N ALA A 353 8.86 3.22 9.21
CA ALA A 353 8.52 4.30 10.12
C ALA A 353 7.80 3.77 11.36
N ASP A 354 8.56 3.38 12.38
CA ASP A 354 8.01 2.96 13.67
C ASP A 354 8.04 4.12 14.67
N HIS A 355 6.87 4.73 14.90
CA HIS A 355 6.76 5.90 15.77
C HIS A 355 7.11 5.56 17.23
N GLY A 356 8.10 6.24 17.79
CA GLY A 356 8.54 6.11 19.18
C GLY A 356 9.94 5.51 19.36
N ASP A 357 10.35 4.65 18.43
CA ASP A 357 11.66 3.96 18.45
C ASP A 357 12.56 4.34 17.26
N ALA A 358 12.07 5.20 16.36
CA ALA A 358 12.85 5.69 15.22
C ALA A 358 14.12 6.44 15.68
N PRO A 359 15.31 6.12 15.16
CA PRO A 359 16.53 6.84 15.50
C PRO A 359 16.57 8.22 14.83
N ASP A 360 17.13 9.21 15.54
CA ASP A 360 17.38 10.58 15.03
C ASP A 360 18.16 10.59 13.69
N VAL A 361 19.05 9.61 13.50
CA VAL A 361 19.80 9.41 12.26
C VAL A 361 19.79 7.94 11.93
N ARG A 362 19.35 7.59 10.72
CA ARG A 362 19.35 6.19 10.28
C ARG A 362 20.79 5.69 10.10
N PRO A 363 21.15 4.50 10.60
CA PRO A 363 22.47 3.92 10.40
C PRO A 363 22.90 3.93 8.93
N GLY A 364 24.07 4.53 8.68
CA GLY A 364 24.63 4.65 7.34
C GLY A 364 24.15 5.86 6.54
N TYR A 365 23.23 6.69 7.06
CA TYR A 365 22.71 7.92 6.44
C TYR A 365 23.13 9.18 7.21
N ASP A 366 23.00 10.33 6.56
CA ASP A 366 23.22 11.66 7.16
C ASP A 366 21.89 12.33 7.59
N VAL A 367 20.76 11.64 7.41
CA VAL A 367 19.38 12.06 7.68
C VAL A 367 18.64 11.02 8.51
N GLY A 368 17.61 11.45 9.24
CA GLY A 368 16.74 10.63 10.09
C GLY A 368 15.44 10.22 9.40
N TYR A 369 14.60 9.47 10.12
CA TYR A 369 13.26 9.11 9.64
C TYR A 369 12.33 10.33 9.57
N ASP A 370 12.45 11.29 10.49
CA ASP A 370 11.68 12.55 10.47
C ASP A 370 11.97 13.43 9.24
N ASP A 371 13.13 13.23 8.58
CA ASP A 371 13.49 13.99 7.37
C ASP A 371 12.92 13.37 6.08
N VAL A 372 12.58 12.07 6.10
CA VAL A 372 12.25 11.28 4.89
C VAL A 372 10.83 10.74 4.93
N VAL A 373 10.37 10.29 6.09
CA VAL A 373 9.04 9.67 6.28
C VAL A 373 8.29 10.21 7.51
N PRO A 374 8.29 11.54 7.78
CA PRO A 374 7.52 12.11 8.89
C PRO A 374 6.01 11.88 8.72
N ASP A 375 5.55 11.69 7.49
CA ASP A 375 4.18 11.34 7.14
C ASP A 375 3.74 9.97 7.63
N ALA A 376 4.54 8.93 7.35
CA ALA A 376 4.30 7.59 7.85
C ALA A 376 4.46 7.53 9.38
N LEU A 377 5.44 8.24 9.96
CA LEU A 377 5.63 8.31 11.42
C LEU A 377 4.40 8.91 12.11
N ALA A 378 3.89 10.05 11.62
CA ALA A 378 2.70 10.69 12.17
C ALA A 378 1.47 9.77 12.06
N THR A 379 1.31 9.12 10.91
CA THR A 379 0.19 8.20 10.67
C THR A 379 0.22 7.00 11.63
N VAL A 380 1.35 6.31 11.74
CA VAL A 380 1.52 5.16 12.66
C VAL A 380 1.30 5.60 14.11
N GLY A 381 1.86 6.76 14.49
CA GLY A 381 1.70 7.31 15.84
C GLY A 381 0.25 7.62 16.19
N HIS A 382 -0.50 8.18 15.23
CA HIS A 382 -1.91 8.52 15.41
C HIS A 382 -2.82 7.29 15.44
N LEU A 383 -2.69 6.40 14.46
CA LEU A 383 -3.58 5.24 14.33
C LEU A 383 -3.43 4.23 15.47
N ARG A 384 -2.24 4.10 16.08
CA ARG A 384 -2.04 3.33 17.33
C ARG A 384 -2.79 3.90 18.53
N GLY A 385 -3.33 5.11 18.42
CA GLY A 385 -4.17 5.73 19.44
C GLY A 385 -5.63 5.25 19.42
N TYR A 386 -6.04 4.51 18.39
CA TYR A 386 -7.39 3.93 18.30
C TYR A 386 -7.44 2.51 18.84
N ASP A 387 -8.49 2.23 19.62
CA ASP A 387 -8.94 0.87 19.96
C ASP A 387 -10.03 0.43 18.96
N ASN A 388 -10.26 -0.87 18.78
CA ASN A 388 -11.37 -1.45 17.98
C ASN A 388 -11.42 -1.00 16.50
N VAL A 389 -10.29 -1.03 15.79
CA VAL A 389 -10.26 -0.80 14.35
C VAL A 389 -10.64 -2.09 13.62
N GLU A 390 -11.90 -2.19 13.19
CA GLU A 390 -12.42 -3.39 12.52
C GLU A 390 -11.92 -3.47 11.07
N TYR A 391 -12.08 -2.37 10.32
CA TYR A 391 -11.64 -2.27 8.93
C TYR A 391 -10.69 -1.08 8.76
N LEU A 392 -9.62 -1.31 7.99
CA LEU A 392 -8.82 -0.23 7.44
C LEU A 392 -8.64 -0.44 5.93
N CYS A 393 -9.09 0.54 5.16
CA CYS A 393 -9.04 0.51 3.70
C CYS A 393 -8.13 1.62 3.18
N ASP A 394 -7.28 1.30 2.22
CA ASP A 394 -6.38 2.26 1.59
C ASP A 394 -6.75 2.40 0.12
N TYR A 395 -7.27 3.57 -0.27
CA TYR A 395 -7.85 3.79 -1.59
C TYR A 395 -6.78 4.25 -2.59
N HIS A 396 -6.46 3.39 -3.56
CA HIS A 396 -5.47 3.62 -4.61
C HIS A 396 -6.13 3.91 -5.96
N MET A 397 -5.35 4.10 -7.02
CA MET A 397 -5.83 4.05 -8.39
C MET A 397 -4.73 3.51 -9.31
N MET A 398 -5.14 2.78 -10.34
CA MET A 398 -4.26 2.24 -11.36
C MET A 398 -4.56 2.85 -12.74
N GLY A 399 -3.74 2.50 -13.72
CA GLY A 399 -3.98 2.84 -15.12
C GLY A 399 -5.23 2.14 -15.67
N PHE A 400 -5.15 1.62 -16.88
CA PHE A 400 -6.23 0.81 -17.45
C PHE A 400 -6.09 -0.65 -17.01
N ALA A 401 -7.21 -1.29 -16.67
CA ALA A 401 -7.27 -2.70 -16.31
C ALA A 401 -8.53 -3.36 -16.86
N ASP A 402 -8.57 -4.68 -16.87
CA ASP A 402 -9.74 -5.45 -17.31
C ASP A 402 -10.92 -5.30 -16.34
N THR A 403 -10.70 -4.84 -15.11
CA THR A 403 -11.74 -4.61 -14.10
C THR A 403 -11.76 -3.14 -13.69
N MET A 404 -12.95 -2.58 -13.43
CA MET A 404 -13.07 -1.19 -12.95
C MET A 404 -12.41 -1.01 -11.58
N VAL A 405 -12.71 -1.89 -10.62
CA VAL A 405 -12.08 -1.92 -9.29
C VAL A 405 -11.49 -3.30 -9.01
N LEU A 406 -10.22 -3.37 -8.62
CA LEU A 406 -9.60 -4.57 -8.06
C LEU A 406 -9.41 -4.38 -6.56
N ASN A 407 -10.10 -5.15 -5.73
CA ASN A 407 -9.87 -5.11 -4.29
C ASN A 407 -8.73 -6.06 -3.90
N LEU A 408 -7.62 -5.48 -3.45
CA LEU A 408 -6.42 -6.19 -3.02
C LEU A 408 -6.51 -6.54 -1.54
N GLU A 409 -6.61 -7.82 -1.22
CA GLU A 409 -6.47 -8.32 0.15
C GLU A 409 -5.00 -8.21 0.56
N SER A 410 -4.74 -7.53 1.67
CA SER A 410 -3.37 -7.19 2.09
C SER A 410 -2.51 -8.43 2.39
N ASN A 411 -1.20 -8.22 2.54
CA ASN A 411 -0.28 -9.28 2.96
C ASN A 411 -0.40 -9.68 4.45
N ALA A 412 -1.45 -9.21 5.15
CA ALA A 412 -1.71 -9.57 6.53
C ALA A 412 -2.18 -11.01 6.74
N ALA A 413 -1.78 -11.55 7.89
CA ALA A 413 -2.21 -12.82 8.46
C ALA A 413 -3.56 -12.64 9.15
N TYR A 414 -4.53 -13.46 8.76
CA TYR A 414 -5.87 -13.46 9.32
C TYR A 414 -6.22 -14.83 9.88
N GLU A 415 -6.92 -14.81 11.01
CA GLU A 415 -7.64 -15.96 11.52
C GLU A 415 -8.92 -16.21 10.68
N HIS A 416 -9.72 -17.20 11.07
CA HIS A 416 -10.90 -17.63 10.33
C HIS A 416 -11.88 -16.47 10.08
N ASP A 417 -12.29 -15.75 11.12
CA ASP A 417 -13.23 -14.64 10.98
C ASP A 417 -12.71 -13.55 10.03
N GLY A 418 -11.45 -13.14 10.17
CA GLY A 418 -10.84 -12.13 9.32
C GLY A 418 -10.86 -12.51 7.82
N THR A 419 -10.56 -13.78 7.49
CA THR A 419 -10.66 -14.25 6.10
C THR A 419 -12.08 -14.22 5.53
N HIS A 420 -13.10 -14.48 6.36
CA HIS A 420 -14.50 -14.39 5.94
C HIS A 420 -15.03 -12.95 5.92
N ASN A 421 -14.51 -12.07 6.79
CA ASN A 421 -14.78 -10.63 6.76
C ASN A 421 -14.31 -10.01 5.43
N LEU A 422 -13.15 -10.41 4.92
CA LEU A 422 -12.63 -10.01 3.61
C LEU A 422 -13.53 -10.46 2.46
N GLU A 423 -13.88 -11.75 2.43
CA GLU A 423 -14.71 -12.31 1.36
C GLU A 423 -16.11 -11.66 1.33
N GLU A 424 -16.75 -11.49 2.48
CA GLU A 424 -18.10 -10.93 2.56
C GLU A 424 -18.15 -9.46 2.12
N VAL A 425 -17.23 -8.62 2.60
CA VAL A 425 -17.25 -7.20 2.23
C VAL A 425 -17.02 -7.00 0.73
N ASN A 426 -16.12 -7.79 0.12
CA ASN A 426 -15.90 -7.75 -1.33
C ASN A 426 -17.15 -8.16 -2.13
N ARG A 427 -17.86 -9.21 -1.71
CA ARG A 427 -19.12 -9.63 -2.33
C ARG A 427 -20.20 -8.56 -2.24
N ARG A 428 -20.26 -7.84 -1.12
CA ARG A 428 -21.20 -6.74 -0.91
C ARG A 428 -20.88 -5.54 -1.81
N ILE A 429 -19.61 -5.20 -1.97
CA ILE A 429 -19.18 -4.11 -2.86
C ILE A 429 -19.48 -4.47 -4.33
N ASP A 430 -19.18 -5.69 -4.76
CA ASP A 430 -19.55 -6.17 -6.11
C ASP A 430 -21.06 -6.07 -6.35
N ALA A 431 -21.86 -6.54 -5.39
CA ALA A 431 -23.31 -6.43 -5.45
C ALA A 431 -23.78 -4.97 -5.52
N ALA A 432 -23.18 -4.07 -4.73
CA ALA A 432 -23.50 -2.65 -4.72
C ALA A 432 -23.20 -1.97 -6.07
N MET A 433 -22.04 -2.24 -6.67
CA MET A 433 -21.68 -1.72 -7.99
C MET A 433 -22.57 -2.30 -9.09
N THR A 434 -22.87 -3.60 -9.02
CA THR A 434 -23.79 -4.27 -9.93
C THR A 434 -25.21 -3.73 -9.80
N ASP A 435 -25.69 -3.42 -8.61
CA ASP A 435 -27.01 -2.79 -8.42
C ASP A 435 -27.06 -1.36 -8.96
N GLN A 436 -25.95 -0.62 -8.85
CA GLN A 436 -25.83 0.75 -9.36
C GLN A 436 -25.82 0.81 -10.89
N TRP A 437 -24.99 -0.01 -11.54
CA TRP A 437 -24.74 0.10 -12.99
C TRP A 437 -25.29 -1.07 -13.80
N GLY A 438 -25.55 -2.22 -13.18
CA GLY A 438 -25.94 -3.47 -13.86
C GLY A 438 -24.78 -4.16 -14.56
N SER A 439 -23.97 -3.42 -15.32
CA SER A 439 -22.75 -3.88 -15.99
C SER A 439 -21.86 -2.72 -16.43
N PRO A 440 -20.59 -2.95 -16.80
CA PRO A 440 -19.69 -1.91 -17.30
C PRO A 440 -20.24 -1.10 -18.50
N GLU A 441 -21.14 -1.67 -19.30
CA GLU A 441 -21.76 -0.98 -20.43
C GLU A 441 -22.58 0.26 -20.05
N ALA A 442 -23.02 0.39 -18.79
CA ALA A 442 -23.74 1.57 -18.33
C ALA A 442 -22.87 2.83 -18.30
N ILE A 443 -21.56 2.67 -18.09
CA ILE A 443 -20.58 3.76 -18.02
C ILE A 443 -19.66 3.82 -19.25
N ALA A 444 -19.82 2.89 -20.21
CA ALA A 444 -18.94 2.73 -21.36
C ALA A 444 -18.74 4.02 -22.20
N ALA A 445 -19.76 4.87 -22.33
CA ALA A 445 -19.61 6.11 -23.10
C ALA A 445 -18.55 7.04 -22.50
N ASP A 446 -18.56 7.18 -21.17
CA ASP A 446 -17.64 8.03 -20.42
C ASP A 446 -16.26 7.37 -20.31
N THR A 447 -16.19 6.04 -20.12
CA THR A 447 -14.89 5.35 -20.08
C THR A 447 -14.17 5.41 -21.44
N ILE A 448 -14.90 5.23 -22.54
CA ILE A 448 -14.36 5.35 -23.90
C ILE A 448 -13.86 6.78 -24.17
N ARG A 449 -14.57 7.78 -23.65
CA ARG A 449 -14.19 9.18 -23.78
C ARG A 449 -12.93 9.48 -22.97
N ALA A 450 -12.88 9.08 -21.71
CA ALA A 450 -11.73 9.25 -20.84
C ALA A 450 -10.47 8.55 -21.38
N GLY A 451 -10.61 7.34 -21.96
CA GLY A 451 -9.50 6.66 -22.63
C GLY A 451 -8.91 7.43 -23.82
N LYS A 452 -9.75 8.15 -24.60
CA LYS A 452 -9.27 8.98 -25.72
C LYS A 452 -8.56 10.25 -25.25
N ASP A 453 -9.09 10.83 -24.19
CA ASP A 453 -8.63 12.12 -23.71
C ASP A 453 -7.41 11.96 -22.79
N SER A 454 -7.14 10.76 -22.27
CA SER A 454 -6.02 10.46 -21.37
C SER A 454 -4.69 10.98 -21.94
N VAL A 455 -3.90 11.59 -21.06
CA VAL A 455 -2.55 12.11 -21.38
C VAL A 455 -1.60 11.02 -21.90
N PHE A 456 -1.96 9.74 -21.71
CA PHE A 456 -1.18 8.56 -22.12
C PHE A 456 -1.62 7.94 -23.45
N GLY A 457 -2.76 8.32 -24.01
CA GLY A 457 -3.17 7.93 -25.37
C GLY A 457 -3.51 6.45 -25.59
N ASP A 458 -4.11 5.78 -24.61
CA ASP A 458 -4.58 4.38 -24.70
C ASP A 458 -5.88 4.19 -23.88
N PRO A 459 -6.74 3.18 -24.13
CA PRO A 459 -7.26 2.70 -25.40
C PRO A 459 -8.45 3.53 -25.94
N ASN A 460 -8.55 3.65 -27.27
CA ASN A 460 -9.61 4.40 -27.96
C ASN A 460 -11.06 3.89 -27.72
N ASP A 461 -11.22 2.68 -27.20
CA ASP A 461 -12.52 2.04 -26.96
C ASP A 461 -12.51 1.31 -25.60
N TYR A 462 -11.87 1.88 -24.57
CA TYR A 462 -11.77 1.26 -23.25
C TYR A 462 -13.12 1.13 -22.54
N VAL A 463 -13.45 -0.11 -22.18
CA VAL A 463 -14.55 -0.48 -21.28
C VAL A 463 -14.00 -1.66 -20.47
N PRO A 464 -14.05 -1.63 -19.13
CA PRO A 464 -13.64 -2.79 -18.33
C PRO A 464 -14.59 -3.97 -18.59
N ASP A 465 -14.06 -5.18 -18.50
CA ASP A 465 -14.82 -6.42 -18.63
C ASP A 465 -15.74 -6.65 -17.42
N GLU A 466 -15.33 -6.24 -16.22
CA GLU A 466 -16.06 -6.40 -14.96
C GLU A 466 -16.02 -5.13 -14.09
N LEU A 467 -17.00 -4.97 -13.18
CA LEU A 467 -17.04 -3.82 -12.26
C LEU A 467 -16.12 -4.03 -11.05
N LEU A 468 -16.11 -5.24 -10.48
CA LEU A 468 -15.25 -5.58 -9.35
C LEU A 468 -14.75 -7.02 -9.45
N ASP A 469 -13.49 -7.22 -9.11
CA ASP A 469 -12.90 -8.53 -8.77
C ASP A 469 -11.93 -8.31 -7.59
N TYR A 470 -11.53 -9.39 -6.93
CA TYR A 470 -10.78 -9.31 -5.68
C TYR A 470 -9.97 -10.57 -5.42
N GLY A 471 -8.89 -10.44 -4.67
CA GLY A 471 -7.99 -11.52 -4.27
C GLY A 471 -6.79 -10.95 -3.53
N SER A 472 -5.75 -11.75 -3.28
CA SER A 472 -4.52 -11.20 -2.73
C SER A 472 -3.87 -10.17 -3.66
N ILE A 473 -2.89 -9.41 -3.13
CA ILE A 473 -2.09 -8.50 -3.95
C ILE A 473 -1.47 -9.25 -5.14
N TYR A 474 -0.96 -10.47 -4.91
CA TYR A 474 -0.43 -11.29 -5.99
C TYR A 474 -1.50 -11.72 -7.00
N ASP A 475 -2.65 -12.16 -6.52
CA ASP A 475 -3.75 -12.62 -7.38
C ASP A 475 -4.21 -11.54 -8.37
N SER A 476 -4.18 -10.28 -7.93
CA SER A 476 -4.70 -9.15 -8.70
C SER A 476 -3.63 -8.41 -9.51
N LEU A 477 -2.41 -8.24 -8.97
CA LEU A 477 -1.34 -7.44 -9.59
C LEU A 477 -0.13 -8.27 -10.04
N GLY A 478 -0.04 -9.55 -9.68
CA GLY A 478 1.04 -10.45 -10.07
C GLY A 478 2.33 -10.32 -9.26
N TYR A 479 2.34 -9.55 -8.16
CA TYR A 479 3.48 -9.42 -7.24
C TYR A 479 3.05 -9.17 -5.80
N ASN A 480 3.94 -9.43 -4.84
CA ASN A 480 3.79 -9.05 -3.43
C ASN A 480 4.68 -7.88 -3.02
N ILE A 481 4.30 -7.22 -1.93
CA ILE A 481 5.02 -6.06 -1.35
C ILE A 481 5.37 -6.29 0.13
N THR A 482 6.33 -5.52 0.63
CA THR A 482 6.59 -5.31 2.06
C THR A 482 6.56 -3.82 2.40
N GLY A 483 6.40 -3.49 3.68
CA GLY A 483 6.37 -2.11 4.15
C GLY A 483 5.12 -1.33 3.73
N GLY A 484 4.07 -2.00 3.23
CA GLY A 484 2.80 -1.36 2.91
C GLY A 484 1.96 -1.07 4.15
N LEU A 485 1.17 -0.01 4.12
CA LEU A 485 0.33 0.43 5.26
C LEU A 485 -0.58 -0.70 5.72
N LEU A 486 -1.28 -1.33 4.77
CA LEU A 486 -2.26 -2.38 5.07
C LEU A 486 -1.64 -3.63 5.71
N GLY A 487 -0.42 -3.98 5.32
CA GLY A 487 0.31 -5.09 5.93
C GLY A 487 0.68 -4.83 7.38
N TRP A 488 0.92 -3.57 7.74
CA TRP A 488 1.16 -3.15 9.13
C TRP A 488 -0.15 -3.05 9.90
N ALA A 489 -1.18 -2.42 9.34
CA ALA A 489 -2.47 -2.26 10.00
C ALA A 489 -3.14 -3.61 10.28
N GLY A 490 -3.01 -4.60 9.39
CA GLY A 490 -3.59 -5.92 9.57
C GLY A 490 -2.78 -6.88 10.44
N GLN A 491 -1.54 -6.55 10.83
CA GLN A 491 -0.78 -7.41 11.75
C GLN A 491 -1.31 -7.28 13.20
N PRO A 492 -1.10 -8.29 14.06
CA PRO A 492 -1.59 -8.26 15.44
C PRO A 492 -1.09 -7.04 16.23
N GLU A 493 -1.94 -6.55 17.14
CA GLU A 493 -1.62 -5.42 18.03
C GLU A 493 -0.37 -5.66 18.88
N GLU A 494 -0.08 -6.92 19.25
CA GLU A 494 1.12 -7.26 20.03
C GLU A 494 2.44 -6.97 19.28
N PHE A 495 2.39 -6.91 17.95
CA PHE A 495 3.49 -6.48 17.09
C PHE A 495 3.32 -5.02 16.62
N GLY A 496 2.50 -4.23 17.31
CA GLY A 496 2.30 -2.81 17.07
C GLY A 496 1.47 -2.46 15.84
N GLY A 497 0.73 -3.43 15.27
CA GLY A 497 -0.32 -3.20 14.27
C GLY A 497 -1.66 -2.81 14.88
N LEU A 498 -2.75 -2.95 14.12
CA LEU A 498 -4.11 -2.65 14.56
C LEU A 498 -5.03 -3.88 14.63
N GLY A 499 -4.57 -5.05 14.15
CA GLY A 499 -5.42 -6.24 14.03
C GLY A 499 -6.59 -6.10 13.04
N ALA A 500 -6.56 -5.07 12.18
CA ALA A 500 -7.68 -4.72 11.31
C ALA A 500 -7.82 -5.64 10.10
N VAL A 501 -9.03 -5.81 9.60
CA VAL A 501 -9.28 -6.37 8.28
C VAL A 501 -8.93 -5.32 7.22
N THR A 502 -7.97 -5.61 6.33
CA THR A 502 -7.39 -4.62 5.43
C THR A 502 -7.49 -4.96 3.95
N VAL A 503 -7.95 -3.97 3.18
CA VAL A 503 -8.19 -4.07 1.73
C VAL A 503 -7.68 -2.79 1.05
N ALA A 504 -7.05 -2.94 -0.12
CA ALA A 504 -6.68 -1.84 -1.00
C ALA A 504 -7.53 -1.87 -2.26
N PRO A 505 -8.58 -1.05 -2.40
CA PRO A 505 -9.25 -0.86 -3.67
C PRO A 505 -8.32 -0.16 -4.68
N GLU A 506 -8.12 -0.78 -5.84
CA GLU A 506 -7.42 -0.23 -7.01
C GLU A 506 -8.45 0.11 -8.09
N LEU A 507 -8.74 1.39 -8.29
CA LEU A 507 -9.67 1.87 -9.30
C LEU A 507 -8.94 2.22 -10.59
N ALA A 508 -9.41 1.67 -11.71
CA ALA A 508 -8.87 1.98 -13.02
C ALA A 508 -9.11 3.44 -13.43
N MET A 509 -8.42 3.85 -14.49
CA MET A 509 -8.58 5.15 -15.16
C MET A 509 -8.02 6.35 -14.38
N ARG A 510 -6.92 6.15 -13.64
CA ARG A 510 -6.18 7.25 -13.00
C ARG A 510 -5.83 8.36 -14.00
N ASP A 511 -6.39 9.56 -13.83
CA ASP A 511 -5.86 10.82 -14.34
C ASP A 511 -5.41 11.66 -13.15
N PHE A 512 -4.22 12.21 -13.24
CA PHE A 512 -3.60 12.96 -12.14
C PHE A 512 -3.25 14.39 -12.53
N SER A 513 -3.72 14.85 -13.68
CA SER A 513 -3.40 16.16 -14.24
C SER A 513 -4.64 16.98 -14.60
N ASP A 514 -5.61 16.36 -15.26
CA ASP A 514 -6.78 17.04 -15.81
C ASP A 514 -8.05 16.57 -15.10
N TRP A 515 -8.79 17.51 -14.52
CA TRP A 515 -10.13 17.23 -13.96
C TRP A 515 -11.16 17.02 -15.06
N ARG A 516 -11.92 15.92 -14.99
CA ARG A 516 -12.90 15.51 -16.01
C ARG A 516 -14.21 15.06 -15.35
N PRO A 517 -15.17 15.97 -15.15
CA PRO A 517 -16.36 15.67 -14.33
C PRO A 517 -17.19 14.50 -14.85
N TYR A 518 -17.20 14.26 -16.17
CA TYR A 518 -17.98 13.18 -16.78
C TYR A 518 -17.53 11.77 -16.37
N ILE A 519 -16.23 11.57 -16.10
CA ILE A 519 -15.68 10.27 -15.66
C ILE A 519 -15.53 10.25 -14.14
N GLU A 520 -15.08 11.36 -13.54
CA GLU A 520 -14.86 11.47 -12.10
C GLU A 520 -16.13 11.18 -11.29
N ARG A 521 -17.32 11.44 -11.84
CA ARG A 521 -18.60 11.10 -11.17
C ARG A 521 -18.77 9.60 -10.95
N HIS A 522 -18.26 8.79 -11.87
CA HIS A 522 -18.32 7.33 -11.76
C HIS A 522 -17.22 6.81 -10.83
N LEU A 523 -16.05 7.44 -10.86
CA LEU A 523 -14.92 7.11 -9.99
C LEU A 523 -15.24 7.40 -8.51
N GLU A 524 -15.80 8.58 -8.24
CA GLU A 524 -16.33 8.97 -6.92
C GLU A 524 -17.43 8.01 -6.46
N THR A 525 -18.38 7.69 -7.35
CA THR A 525 -19.48 6.76 -7.02
C THR A 525 -18.95 5.36 -6.65
N ALA A 526 -17.95 4.84 -7.36
CA ALA A 526 -17.37 3.53 -7.06
C ALA A 526 -16.83 3.47 -5.63
N TYR A 527 -16.07 4.48 -5.23
CA TYR A 527 -15.50 4.55 -3.88
C TYR A 527 -16.49 4.94 -2.81
N ARG A 528 -17.53 5.72 -3.13
CA ARG A 528 -18.66 5.92 -2.22
C ARG A 528 -19.38 4.62 -1.89
N LEU A 529 -19.64 3.77 -2.88
CA LEU A 529 -20.25 2.46 -2.67
C LEU A 529 -19.34 1.56 -1.84
N SER A 530 -18.04 1.54 -2.13
CA SER A 530 -17.05 0.79 -1.34
C SER A 530 -17.02 1.22 0.12
N MET A 531 -16.85 2.53 0.40
CA MET A 531 -16.83 3.09 1.75
C MET A 531 -18.12 2.79 2.52
N ARG A 532 -19.28 2.80 1.83
CA ARG A 532 -20.57 2.45 2.44
C ARG A 532 -20.56 1.00 2.93
N GLU A 533 -20.17 0.04 2.09
CA GLU A 533 -20.21 -1.37 2.49
C GLU A 533 -19.22 -1.68 3.62
N PHE A 534 -18.06 -1.02 3.64
CA PHE A 534 -17.15 -1.12 4.79
C PHE A 534 -17.77 -0.57 6.07
N ALA A 535 -18.38 0.61 6.03
CA ALA A 535 -19.05 1.20 7.19
C ALA A 535 -20.21 0.31 7.68
N GLU A 536 -21.03 -0.21 6.77
CA GLU A 536 -22.12 -1.13 7.12
C GLU A 536 -21.62 -2.45 7.70
N MET A 537 -20.48 -2.98 7.23
CA MET A 537 -19.86 -4.17 7.80
C MET A 537 -19.24 -3.91 9.18
N THR A 538 -18.63 -2.74 9.41
CA THR A 538 -18.13 -2.34 10.75
C THR A 538 -19.27 -2.26 11.76
N ALA A 539 -20.45 -1.81 11.35
CA ALA A 539 -21.61 -1.70 12.25
C ALA A 539 -22.32 -3.06 12.48
N ALA A 540 -22.05 -4.06 11.65
CA ALA A 540 -22.76 -5.34 11.68
C ALA A 540 -22.12 -6.34 12.64
N SER A 541 -22.94 -7.18 13.28
CA SER A 541 -22.42 -8.36 13.97
C SER A 541 -22.01 -9.42 12.94
N THR A 542 -20.76 -9.85 12.97
CA THR A 542 -20.24 -10.89 12.08
C THR A 542 -19.67 -12.08 12.85
N ASP A 543 -19.75 -13.27 12.26
CA ASP A 543 -19.28 -14.55 12.85
C ASP A 543 -18.95 -15.55 11.74
N ALA A 544 -17.97 -16.43 11.92
CA ALA A 544 -17.69 -17.53 11.01
C ALA A 544 -17.41 -18.84 11.75
N THR A 545 -17.86 -19.96 11.19
CA THR A 545 -17.70 -21.28 11.81
C THR A 545 -17.35 -22.36 10.78
N VAL A 546 -16.84 -23.48 11.28
CA VAL A 546 -16.48 -24.64 10.47
C VAL A 546 -17.33 -25.85 10.87
N ALA A 547 -18.12 -26.34 9.91
CA ALA A 547 -18.92 -27.54 10.05
C ALA A 547 -18.11 -28.78 9.65
N THR A 548 -18.00 -29.74 10.59
CA THR A 548 -17.15 -30.95 10.46
C THR A 548 -17.94 -32.27 10.46
N ASP A 549 -19.27 -32.22 10.62
CA ASP A 549 -20.13 -33.39 10.94
C ASP A 549 -19.67 -34.21 12.18
N GLY A 550 -18.94 -33.55 13.09
CA GLY A 550 -18.41 -34.18 14.31
C GLY A 550 -17.20 -35.07 14.08
N GLN A 551 -16.46 -34.88 12.98
CA GLN A 551 -15.20 -35.54 12.70
C GLN A 551 -14.08 -35.00 13.60
N ASP A 552 -13.30 -35.90 14.21
CA ASP A 552 -12.16 -35.52 15.05
C ASP A 552 -10.87 -35.44 14.20
N THR A 553 -10.07 -34.39 14.39
CA THR A 553 -8.81 -34.17 13.65
C THR A 553 -7.60 -34.14 14.59
N ALA A 554 -6.52 -34.82 14.19
CA ALA A 554 -5.21 -34.63 14.81
C ALA A 554 -4.27 -33.92 13.84
N TYR A 555 -3.49 -32.96 14.33
CA TYR A 555 -2.40 -32.35 13.56
C TYR A 555 -1.06 -32.64 14.24
N VAL A 556 -0.09 -33.12 13.45
CA VAL A 556 1.18 -33.59 13.99
C VAL A 556 2.14 -32.42 14.23
N THR A 557 2.62 -32.30 15.47
CA THR A 557 3.49 -31.20 15.88
C THR A 557 4.92 -31.65 16.18
N THR A 558 5.85 -30.72 15.96
CA THR A 558 7.28 -30.86 16.27
C THR A 558 7.87 -29.49 16.62
N ASP A 559 8.86 -29.48 17.51
CA ASP A 559 9.59 -28.26 17.87
C ASP A 559 10.51 -27.78 16.70
N GLU A 560 10.75 -28.63 15.69
CA GLU A 560 11.58 -28.29 14.51
C GLU A 560 10.91 -27.26 13.58
N LEU A 561 9.60 -27.07 13.68
CA LEU A 561 8.86 -26.02 12.95
C LEU A 561 8.87 -24.68 13.70
N THR A 562 9.19 -24.68 14.99
CA THR A 562 9.20 -23.45 15.79
C THR A 562 10.40 -22.59 15.43
N ARG A 563 10.19 -21.28 15.34
CA ARG A 563 11.26 -20.27 15.20
C ARG A 563 11.13 -19.27 16.33
N SER A 564 12.24 -18.85 16.92
CA SER A 564 12.24 -17.80 17.94
C SER A 564 13.30 -16.76 17.67
N SER A 565 13.03 -15.51 18.05
CA SER A 565 14.05 -14.45 18.04
C SER A 565 15.29 -14.81 18.85
N ALA A 566 15.20 -15.74 19.82
CA ALA A 566 16.34 -16.25 20.58
C ALA A 566 17.24 -17.24 19.81
N ASP A 567 16.84 -17.68 18.61
CA ASP A 567 17.66 -18.48 17.71
C ASP A 567 18.60 -17.61 16.85
N LEU A 568 18.37 -16.29 16.80
CA LEU A 568 19.12 -15.34 15.99
C LEU A 568 20.53 -15.09 16.55
N SER A 569 21.50 -14.92 15.65
CA SER A 569 22.91 -14.77 16.03
C SER A 569 23.24 -13.45 16.76
N HIS A 570 22.33 -12.48 16.73
CA HIS A 570 22.51 -11.13 17.30
C HIS A 570 21.71 -10.90 18.60
N THR A 571 20.88 -11.86 19.05
CA THR A 571 20.10 -11.76 20.30
C THR A 571 20.77 -12.52 21.47
N ASP A 572 20.51 -12.12 22.72
CA ASP A 572 21.01 -12.80 23.94
C ASP A 572 20.03 -13.90 24.42
N GLU A 573 20.51 -14.89 25.20
CA GLU A 573 19.78 -16.12 25.56
C GLU A 573 18.34 -15.92 26.13
N ARG A 574 17.36 -16.44 25.38
CA ARG A 574 15.92 -16.69 25.68
C ARG A 574 15.00 -15.45 25.73
N PRO A 575 13.78 -15.53 25.13
CA PRO A 575 12.77 -14.49 25.23
C PRO A 575 12.44 -14.16 26.70
N GLY A 576 12.29 -12.88 27.02
CA GLY A 576 11.90 -12.40 28.35
C GLY A 576 13.02 -12.27 29.40
N ASN A 577 14.31 -12.34 29.03
CA ASN A 577 15.44 -12.06 29.95
C ASN A 577 16.54 -11.14 29.37
N GLY A 578 16.43 -10.67 28.13
CA GLY A 578 17.52 -9.98 27.44
C GLY A 578 17.35 -8.46 27.30
N ASN A 579 17.85 -7.68 28.26
CA ASN A 579 18.14 -6.24 28.05
C ASN A 579 19.60 -6.02 27.60
N GLY A 580 20.20 -7.03 26.96
CA GLY A 580 21.63 -7.04 26.64
C GLY A 580 21.87 -6.67 25.19
N ARG A 581 22.79 -5.73 24.95
CA ARG A 581 23.44 -5.60 23.64
C ARG A 581 24.14 -6.92 23.36
N GLY A 582 23.71 -7.63 22.32
CA GLY A 582 24.40 -8.80 21.79
C GLY A 582 25.90 -8.49 21.57
N GLN A 583 26.71 -9.55 21.51
CA GLN A 583 28.17 -9.44 21.39
C GLN A 583 28.57 -8.47 20.25
N GLU A 584 29.62 -7.65 20.43
CA GLU A 584 30.16 -6.75 19.38
C GLU A 584 30.35 -7.50 18.05
N ARG A 585 29.41 -7.37 17.09
CA ARG A 585 29.39 -8.18 15.87
C ARG A 585 28.88 -7.43 14.64
N ALA A 586 29.34 -7.90 13.50
CA ALA A 586 29.80 -7.11 12.35
C ALA A 586 28.81 -7.12 11.17
N THR A 587 27.61 -6.60 11.39
CA THR A 587 26.74 -6.17 10.28
C THR A 587 27.14 -4.76 9.88
N ASP A 588 27.52 -4.57 8.62
CA ASP A 588 27.79 -3.25 8.04
C ASP A 588 26.85 -3.03 6.83
N VAL A 589 26.26 -1.84 6.72
CA VAL A 589 25.48 -1.44 5.54
C VAL A 589 26.33 -0.53 4.65
N GLN A 590 26.41 -0.86 3.36
CA GLN A 590 27.07 -0.03 2.35
C GLN A 590 26.05 0.47 1.33
N ARG A 591 26.22 1.73 0.93
CA ARG A 591 25.31 2.40 -0.01
C ARG A 591 26.05 2.97 -1.19
N ARG A 592 25.40 2.96 -2.35
CA ARG A 592 25.97 3.52 -3.58
C ARG A 592 24.88 4.03 -4.50
N HIS A 593 24.98 5.30 -4.86
CA HIS A 593 24.08 5.92 -5.84
C HIS A 593 24.72 5.92 -7.23
N GLY A 594 23.90 5.80 -8.27
CA GLY A 594 24.35 5.99 -9.64
C GLY A 594 23.21 6.26 -10.60
N THR A 595 23.45 7.15 -11.55
CA THR A 595 22.54 7.45 -12.66
C THR A 595 22.80 6.53 -13.84
N VAL A 596 21.75 5.94 -14.38
CA VAL A 596 21.77 5.04 -15.53
C VAL A 596 21.21 5.76 -16.76
N GLN A 597 22.07 6.02 -17.73
CA GLN A 597 21.67 6.60 -19.02
C GLN A 597 20.95 5.55 -19.88
N PRO A 598 20.04 5.95 -20.79
CA PRO A 598 19.31 4.99 -21.60
C PRO A 598 20.21 4.33 -22.65
N GLY A 599 20.00 3.03 -22.86
CA GLY A 599 20.61 2.25 -23.93
C GLY A 599 21.94 1.57 -23.57
N PRO A 600 22.64 0.97 -24.56
CA PRO A 600 23.59 -0.14 -24.35
C PRO A 600 24.91 0.23 -23.63
N GLY A 601 25.09 1.49 -23.22
CA GLY A 601 26.26 1.97 -22.50
C GLY A 601 25.97 2.51 -21.10
N GLY A 602 24.71 2.69 -20.73
CA GLY A 602 24.33 3.18 -19.42
C GLY A 602 24.21 2.03 -18.43
N ARG A 603 24.95 2.14 -17.32
CA ARG A 603 24.86 1.20 -16.21
C ARG A 603 25.33 1.86 -14.92
N ALA A 604 24.64 1.53 -13.84
CA ALA A 604 25.12 1.75 -12.48
C ALA A 604 25.42 0.37 -11.87
N GLY A 605 26.36 0.28 -10.94
CA GLY A 605 26.73 -1.01 -10.39
C GLY A 605 27.44 -0.92 -9.06
N VAL A 606 27.41 -2.03 -8.33
CA VAL A 606 27.93 -2.21 -6.98
C VAL A 606 28.74 -3.51 -6.93
N ASN A 607 29.73 -3.57 -6.05
CA ASN A 607 30.56 -4.77 -5.89
C ASN A 607 30.10 -5.55 -4.67
N SER A 608 29.58 -6.77 -4.89
CA SER A 608 29.30 -7.76 -3.85
C SER A 608 30.57 -8.54 -3.50
N LYS A 609 30.72 -8.92 -2.23
CA LYS A 609 31.83 -9.68 -1.66
C LYS A 609 31.32 -11.02 -1.14
N GLU A 610 32.24 -11.92 -0.77
CA GLU A 610 31.89 -13.21 -0.14
C GLU A 610 31.09 -13.07 1.16
N ARG A 611 31.19 -11.92 1.85
CA ARG A 611 30.44 -11.59 3.08
C ARG A 611 29.16 -10.77 2.82
N THR A 612 28.84 -10.45 1.56
CA THR A 612 27.62 -9.72 1.26
C THR A 612 26.45 -10.68 1.43
N HIS A 613 25.65 -10.42 2.47
CA HIS A 613 24.49 -11.22 2.82
C HIS A 613 23.35 -10.98 1.84
N SER A 614 23.08 -9.71 1.54
CA SER A 614 22.04 -9.31 0.59
C SER A 614 22.45 -8.05 -0.18
N LEU A 615 21.83 -7.91 -1.35
CA LEU A 615 21.90 -6.71 -2.18
C LEU A 615 20.46 -6.28 -2.50
N ALA A 616 20.13 -5.04 -2.18
CA ALA A 616 18.92 -4.38 -2.64
C ALA A 616 19.30 -3.24 -3.60
N ALA A 617 18.41 -2.95 -4.55
CA ALA A 617 18.52 -1.77 -5.39
C ALA A 617 17.15 -1.14 -5.58
N THR A 618 17.01 0.16 -5.34
CA THR A 618 15.81 0.94 -5.66
C THR A 618 16.07 1.80 -6.89
N VAL A 619 15.04 1.93 -7.72
CA VAL A 619 15.08 2.70 -8.97
C VAL A 619 14.15 3.89 -8.80
N ASP A 620 14.72 5.08 -8.87
CA ASP A 620 13.95 6.30 -9.08
C ASP A 620 13.88 6.54 -10.60
N ASP A 621 12.70 6.24 -11.13
CA ASP A 621 12.40 6.40 -12.55
C ASP A 621 11.97 7.83 -12.91
N ARG A 622 11.86 8.75 -11.95
CA ARG A 622 11.37 10.12 -12.11
C ARG A 622 10.03 10.23 -12.85
N GLY A 623 9.10 9.31 -12.58
CA GLY A 623 7.77 9.28 -13.17
C GLY A 623 7.63 8.60 -14.50
N ARG A 624 8.53 7.69 -14.84
CA ARG A 624 8.46 6.98 -16.12
C ARG A 624 7.58 5.75 -15.98
N GLU A 625 6.50 5.73 -16.76
CA GLU A 625 5.59 4.59 -16.85
C GLU A 625 5.98 3.59 -17.97
N SER A 626 7.15 3.75 -18.60
CA SER A 626 7.65 2.77 -19.58
C SER A 626 9.17 2.70 -19.64
N GLY A 627 9.70 1.53 -19.98
CA GLY A 627 11.12 1.26 -20.03
C GLY A 627 11.48 0.00 -19.25
N VAL A 628 12.62 -0.57 -19.57
CA VAL A 628 13.02 -1.89 -19.07
C VAL A 628 14.27 -1.72 -18.22
N VAL A 629 14.13 -1.91 -16.91
CA VAL A 629 15.23 -1.91 -15.96
C VAL A 629 15.72 -3.34 -15.77
N THR A 630 17.01 -3.60 -15.98
CA THR A 630 17.57 -4.95 -15.98
C THR A 630 18.69 -5.06 -14.94
N LEU A 631 18.55 -5.99 -14.00
CA LEU A 631 19.61 -6.38 -13.08
C LEU A 631 20.45 -7.50 -13.67
N ARG A 632 21.78 -7.31 -13.68
CA ARG A 632 22.76 -8.32 -14.11
C ARG A 632 23.68 -8.76 -12.98
N ASN A 633 23.96 -10.06 -12.97
CA ASN A 633 24.97 -10.67 -12.08
C ASN A 633 26.41 -10.41 -12.59
N PRO A 634 27.44 -10.77 -11.79
CA PRO A 634 28.85 -10.63 -12.19
C PRO A 634 29.26 -11.44 -13.43
N GLY A 635 28.49 -12.48 -13.78
CA GLY A 635 28.65 -13.26 -15.01
C GLY A 635 28.10 -12.56 -16.25
N GLY A 636 27.38 -11.44 -16.09
CA GLY A 636 26.69 -10.71 -17.16
C GLY A 636 25.33 -11.28 -17.55
N GLN A 637 24.82 -12.27 -16.81
CA GLN A 637 23.50 -12.84 -17.02
C GLN A 637 22.44 -11.89 -16.46
N VAL A 638 21.29 -11.81 -17.13
CA VAL A 638 20.11 -11.14 -16.58
C VAL A 638 19.59 -12.00 -15.43
N VAL A 639 19.44 -11.38 -14.27
CA VAL A 639 18.83 -12.03 -13.09
C VAL A 639 17.37 -11.67 -13.02
N ARG A 640 17.04 -10.39 -13.20
CA ARG A 640 15.67 -9.89 -13.16
C ARG A 640 15.52 -8.68 -14.05
N THR A 641 14.31 -8.51 -14.56
CA THR A 641 13.90 -7.35 -15.33
C THR A 641 12.61 -6.80 -14.73
N ILE A 642 12.52 -5.48 -14.66
CA ILE A 642 11.31 -4.74 -14.34
C ILE A 642 10.92 -3.99 -15.61
N ASP A 643 9.73 -4.26 -16.15
CA ASP A 643 9.13 -3.42 -17.18
C ASP A 643 8.23 -2.39 -16.49
N LEU A 644 8.62 -1.12 -16.58
CA LEU A 644 7.92 -0.02 -15.92
C LEU A 644 6.47 0.15 -16.44
N ALA A 645 6.14 -0.43 -17.60
CA ALA A 645 4.80 -0.42 -18.17
C ALA A 645 3.91 -1.58 -17.68
N GLU A 646 4.50 -2.63 -17.11
CA GLU A 646 3.75 -3.84 -16.70
C GLU A 646 3.61 -3.97 -15.18
N THR A 647 4.36 -3.19 -14.40
CA THR A 647 4.35 -3.27 -12.93
C THR A 647 4.73 -1.93 -12.30
N ASP A 648 4.26 -1.71 -11.07
CA ASP A 648 4.68 -0.61 -10.20
C ASP A 648 5.85 -0.98 -9.27
N GLU A 649 6.44 -2.17 -9.42
CA GLU A 649 7.63 -2.54 -8.66
C GLU A 649 8.85 -1.70 -9.11
N ARG A 650 9.55 -1.09 -8.14
CA ARG A 650 10.74 -0.25 -8.39
C ARG A 650 11.98 -0.70 -7.66
N SER A 651 12.01 -1.96 -7.21
CA SER A 651 13.14 -2.48 -6.45
C SER A 651 13.54 -3.88 -6.86
N PHE A 652 14.84 -4.13 -6.76
CA PHE A 652 15.42 -5.46 -6.83
C PHE A 652 15.90 -5.88 -5.45
N TYR A 653 15.77 -7.17 -5.17
CA TYR A 653 16.40 -7.79 -4.03
C TYR A 653 17.08 -9.09 -4.47
N VAL A 654 18.32 -9.28 -4.06
CA VAL A 654 19.09 -10.50 -4.30
C VAL A 654 19.59 -11.03 -2.97
N PRO A 655 19.05 -12.17 -2.50
CA PRO A 655 19.64 -12.86 -1.38
C PRO A 655 20.95 -13.54 -1.77
N GLN A 656 21.95 -13.50 -0.88
CA GLN A 656 23.26 -14.14 -1.06
C GLN A 656 23.88 -13.90 -2.46
N PRO A 657 24.05 -12.63 -2.87
CA PRO A 657 24.49 -12.29 -4.21
C PRO A 657 25.91 -12.82 -4.50
N ASP A 658 26.11 -13.43 -5.67
CA ASP A 658 27.43 -13.82 -6.17
C ASP A 658 28.47 -12.71 -5.99
N ALA A 659 29.66 -13.07 -5.50
CA ALA A 659 30.74 -12.10 -5.35
C ALA A 659 31.20 -11.55 -6.71
N GLY A 660 31.28 -10.23 -6.83
CA GLY A 660 31.67 -9.53 -8.06
C GLY A 660 30.84 -8.29 -8.35
N ASP A 661 30.95 -7.78 -9.57
CA ASP A 661 30.29 -6.55 -9.98
C ASP A 661 28.86 -6.83 -10.46
N TRP A 662 27.88 -6.37 -9.68
CA TRP A 662 26.48 -6.33 -10.06
C TRP A 662 26.17 -5.01 -10.76
N SER A 663 25.23 -5.01 -11.70
CA SER A 663 24.84 -3.78 -12.39
C SER A 663 23.37 -3.73 -12.77
N VAL A 664 22.80 -2.54 -12.68
CA VAL A 664 21.50 -2.19 -13.26
C VAL A 664 21.74 -1.45 -14.58
N GLU A 665 21.04 -1.90 -15.61
CA GLU A 665 20.95 -1.31 -16.95
C GLU A 665 19.52 -0.81 -17.19
N TYR A 666 19.38 0.18 -18.06
CA TYR A 666 18.06 0.74 -18.40
C TYR A 666 17.93 0.92 -19.91
N GLU A 667 16.85 0.38 -20.47
CA GLU A 667 16.42 0.59 -21.84
C GLU A 667 15.09 1.34 -21.83
N GLY A 668 15.12 2.62 -22.19
CA GLY A 668 13.92 3.45 -22.25
C GLY A 668 14.28 4.88 -22.63
N ASP A 669 13.41 5.82 -22.32
CA ASP A 669 13.64 7.25 -22.56
C ASP A 669 14.12 7.95 -21.28
N GLY A 670 15.16 8.79 -21.41
CA GLY A 670 15.77 9.51 -20.28
C GLY A 670 16.64 8.64 -19.35
N ASP A 671 17.17 9.24 -18.29
CA ASP A 671 17.99 8.56 -17.29
C ASP A 671 17.19 8.23 -16.02
N VAL A 672 17.52 7.09 -15.39
CA VAL A 672 16.97 6.69 -14.09
C VAL A 672 18.08 6.73 -13.04
N ASP A 673 17.72 7.02 -11.79
CA ASP A 673 18.65 6.94 -10.67
C ASP A 673 18.48 5.62 -9.92
N VAL A 674 19.59 5.07 -9.44
CA VAL A 674 19.60 3.79 -8.72
C VAL A 674 20.39 3.95 -7.43
N GLU A 675 19.78 3.60 -6.30
CA GLU A 675 20.48 3.39 -5.03
C GLU A 675 20.66 1.89 -4.81
N PHE A 676 21.92 1.47 -4.60
CA PHE A 676 22.26 0.13 -4.14
C PHE A 676 22.50 0.15 -2.64
N VAL A 677 21.92 -0.81 -1.94
CA VAL A 677 22.16 -1.08 -0.51
C VAL A 677 22.68 -2.51 -0.37
N THR A 678 23.86 -2.70 0.21
CA THR A 678 24.38 -4.03 0.54
C THR A 678 24.52 -4.21 2.04
N VAL A 679 24.06 -5.36 2.53
CA VAL A 679 24.22 -5.78 3.92
C VAL A 679 25.38 -6.75 3.99
N GLU A 680 26.39 -6.43 4.78
CA GLU A 680 27.64 -7.20 4.87
C GLU A 680 27.75 -7.83 6.26
N THR A 681 27.79 -9.17 6.35
CA THR A 681 27.96 -9.88 7.62
C THR A 681 28.69 -11.21 7.41
N ASP A 682 29.44 -11.64 8.43
CA ASP A 682 30.01 -13.01 8.47
C ASP A 682 29.12 -13.98 9.28
N GLU A 683 28.02 -13.48 9.84
CA GLU A 683 27.05 -14.24 10.64
C GLU A 683 25.88 -14.72 9.75
N GLU A 684 25.13 -15.71 10.24
CA GLU A 684 23.97 -16.26 9.53
C GLU A 684 22.80 -15.28 9.47
N HIS A 685 22.59 -14.48 10.53
CA HIS A 685 21.50 -13.53 10.62
C HIS A 685 22.06 -12.10 10.73
N PRO A 686 21.73 -11.18 9.80
CA PRO A 686 22.12 -9.77 9.90
C PRO A 686 21.43 -9.09 11.09
N ASP A 687 22.06 -8.05 11.62
CA ASP A 687 21.57 -7.29 12.80
C ASP A 687 20.73 -6.08 12.35
N PRO A 688 19.43 -6.04 12.68
CA PRO A 688 18.57 -4.91 12.32
C PRO A 688 18.94 -3.59 13.00
N GLU A 689 19.57 -3.60 14.18
CA GLU A 689 19.98 -2.35 14.86
C GLU A 689 21.07 -1.65 14.02
N ALA A 690 21.95 -2.44 13.40
CA ALA A 690 22.97 -1.92 12.50
C ALA A 690 22.41 -1.48 11.14
N ALA A 691 21.31 -2.08 10.68
CA ALA A 691 20.76 -1.82 9.35
C ALA A 691 19.72 -0.69 9.31
N PHE A 692 18.85 -0.63 10.32
CA PHE A 692 17.74 0.31 10.41
C PHE A 692 17.79 1.21 11.65
N GLY A 693 18.47 0.75 12.71
CA GLY A 693 18.48 1.40 14.02
C GLY A 693 17.44 0.84 14.99
N TYR A 694 16.57 -0.08 14.52
CA TYR A 694 15.59 -0.78 15.35
C TYR A 694 16.17 -2.06 15.92
N SER A 695 15.85 -2.35 17.18
CA SER A 695 16.16 -3.66 17.77
C SER A 695 15.27 -4.73 17.18
N GLN A 696 15.68 -5.99 17.29
CA GLN A 696 14.83 -7.12 16.94
C GLN A 696 13.72 -7.31 17.97
N GLU A 697 12.45 -7.24 17.54
CA GLU A 697 11.29 -7.55 18.37
C GLU A 697 11.28 -9.04 18.75
N GLU A 698 10.81 -9.37 19.96
CA GLU A 698 10.77 -10.76 20.44
C GLU A 698 9.63 -11.54 19.79
N TYR A 699 9.88 -12.79 19.40
CA TYR A 699 8.82 -13.68 18.89
C TYR A 699 9.13 -15.17 19.13
N VAL A 700 8.08 -15.97 19.14
CA VAL A 700 8.10 -17.44 19.06
C VAL A 700 6.93 -17.88 18.19
N VAL A 701 7.23 -18.36 16.99
CA VAL A 701 6.22 -18.64 15.96
C VAL A 701 6.27 -20.11 15.52
N ASN A 702 5.11 -20.66 15.16
CA ASN A 702 4.93 -22.01 14.65
C ASN A 702 3.71 -22.09 13.70
N PRO A 703 3.86 -22.59 12.47
CA PRO A 703 2.76 -22.66 11.50
C PRO A 703 1.60 -23.57 11.93
N MET A 704 1.80 -24.46 12.90
CA MET A 704 0.72 -25.28 13.45
C MET A 704 -0.22 -24.51 14.39
N GLN A 705 0.08 -23.24 14.68
CA GLN A 705 -0.83 -22.33 15.36
C GLN A 705 -2.13 -22.16 14.55
N PHE A 706 -2.09 -22.24 13.21
CA PHE A 706 -3.27 -22.24 12.35
C PHE A 706 -4.38 -23.20 12.83
N PHE A 707 -4.04 -24.45 13.17
CA PHE A 707 -5.03 -25.42 13.65
C PHE A 707 -5.47 -25.16 15.09
N ALA A 708 -4.65 -24.49 15.90
CA ALA A 708 -5.04 -24.08 17.24
C ALA A 708 -6.03 -22.90 17.19
N ASP A 709 -5.88 -22.00 16.23
CA ASP A 709 -6.76 -20.85 15.98
C ASP A 709 -8.05 -21.26 15.27
N LEU A 710 -8.02 -22.32 14.45
CA LEU A 710 -9.23 -22.86 13.80
C LEU A 710 -10.10 -23.71 14.74
N ALA A 711 -9.51 -24.29 15.80
CA ALA A 711 -10.20 -25.21 16.70
C ALA A 711 -11.40 -24.62 17.47
N PRO A 712 -11.39 -23.35 17.92
CA PRO A 712 -12.53 -22.70 18.53
C PRO A 712 -13.72 -22.53 17.59
N GLU A 713 -13.48 -22.44 16.28
CA GLU A 713 -14.51 -22.17 15.26
C GLU A 713 -15.26 -23.42 14.81
N LEU A 714 -14.93 -24.59 15.34
CA LEU A 714 -15.61 -25.83 14.98
C LEU A 714 -17.01 -25.91 15.61
N GLU A 715 -18.04 -26.14 14.79
CA GLU A 715 -19.40 -26.40 15.29
C GLU A 715 -19.49 -27.71 16.11
N ALA A 716 -18.65 -28.69 15.75
CA ALA A 716 -18.57 -30.02 16.35
C ALA A 716 -17.20 -30.68 16.07
N GLY A 717 -16.92 -31.80 16.74
CA GLY A 717 -15.63 -32.48 16.64
C GLY A 717 -14.56 -31.83 17.52
N GLU A 718 -13.34 -32.37 17.47
CA GLU A 718 -12.18 -31.83 18.19
C GLU A 718 -10.96 -31.76 17.26
N MET A 719 -10.17 -30.68 17.35
CA MET A 719 -8.81 -30.60 16.80
C MET A 719 -7.79 -30.76 17.94
N GLU A 720 -6.89 -31.74 17.85
CA GLU A 720 -5.88 -32.01 18.89
C GLU A 720 -4.47 -32.07 18.31
N SER A 721 -3.54 -31.31 18.91
CA SER A 721 -2.12 -31.44 18.60
C SER A 721 -1.56 -32.78 19.10
N VAL A 722 -0.84 -33.48 18.23
CA VAL A 722 -0.20 -34.77 18.55
C VAL A 722 1.27 -34.73 18.17
N ARG A 723 2.17 -34.92 19.13
CA ARG A 723 3.61 -34.91 18.82
C ARG A 723 4.01 -36.14 18.00
N VAL A 724 5.10 -36.05 17.24
CA VAL A 724 5.73 -37.20 16.55
C VAL A 724 5.91 -38.41 17.47
N HIS A 725 6.33 -38.19 18.72
CA HIS A 725 6.46 -39.25 19.72
C HIS A 725 5.13 -39.95 20.04
N ASP A 726 4.05 -39.19 20.09
CA ASP A 726 2.71 -39.64 20.44
C ASP A 726 2.10 -40.48 19.31
N VAL A 727 2.31 -40.08 18.05
CA VAL A 727 1.98 -40.90 16.87
C VAL A 727 2.72 -42.24 16.93
N ARG A 728 4.04 -42.22 17.15
CA ARG A 728 4.88 -43.42 17.22
C ARG A 728 4.47 -44.43 18.29
N VAL A 729 3.85 -43.99 19.39
CA VAL A 729 3.36 -44.88 20.45
C VAL A 729 1.89 -45.30 20.25
N GLY A 730 1.33 -45.02 19.07
CA GLY A 730 0.01 -45.48 18.63
C GLY A 730 -1.17 -44.66 19.14
N LYS A 731 -0.98 -43.34 19.39
CA LYS A 731 -2.08 -42.49 19.86
C LYS A 731 -3.14 -42.15 18.81
N LEU A 732 -2.86 -42.42 17.54
CA LEU A 732 -3.85 -42.25 16.45
C LEU A 732 -4.97 -43.31 16.50
N LEU A 733 -4.76 -44.40 17.24
CA LEU A 733 -5.73 -45.48 17.42
C LEU A 733 -6.28 -45.52 18.86
N ARG A 734 -7.48 -46.06 19.04
CA ARG A 734 -8.12 -46.27 20.36
C ARG A 734 -7.49 -47.46 21.07
N GLY A 735 -6.29 -47.25 21.63
CA GLY A 735 -5.48 -48.32 22.23
C GLY A 735 -5.26 -49.48 21.25
N ASN A 736 -5.23 -50.72 21.75
CA ASN A 736 -5.00 -51.90 20.91
C ASN A 736 -6.26 -52.40 20.18
N SER A 737 -7.27 -51.55 19.96
CA SER A 737 -8.54 -51.97 19.37
C SER A 737 -8.52 -52.07 17.84
N GLY A 738 -7.51 -51.46 17.20
CA GLY A 738 -7.43 -51.33 15.74
C GLY A 738 -8.50 -50.39 15.17
N LYS A 739 -9.12 -49.56 16.01
CA LYS A 739 -10.06 -48.52 15.59
C LYS A 739 -9.39 -47.16 15.68
N ARG A 740 -9.57 -46.32 14.67
CA ARG A 740 -9.08 -44.94 14.68
C ARG A 740 -9.63 -44.14 15.87
N ARG A 741 -8.78 -43.28 16.43
CA ARG A 741 -9.14 -42.31 17.46
C ARG A 741 -9.75 -41.07 16.81
N TYR A 742 -9.04 -40.55 15.81
CA TYR A 742 -9.40 -39.42 14.96
C TYR A 742 -9.99 -39.92 13.64
N ASP A 743 -10.68 -39.05 12.92
CA ASP A 743 -11.13 -39.29 11.55
C ASP A 743 -10.14 -38.73 10.53
N LYS A 744 -9.48 -37.61 10.85
CA LYS A 744 -8.48 -36.96 9.99
C LYS A 744 -7.13 -36.81 10.71
N VAL A 745 -6.03 -36.91 9.97
CA VAL A 745 -4.67 -36.58 10.46
C VAL A 745 -3.99 -35.63 9.48
N VAL A 746 -3.44 -34.52 9.96
CA VAL A 746 -2.62 -33.58 9.19
C VAL A 746 -1.15 -33.74 9.55
N VAL A 747 -0.28 -33.79 8.54
CA VAL A 747 1.18 -33.80 8.72
C VAL A 747 1.85 -32.81 7.76
N SER A 748 2.40 -31.72 8.31
CA SER A 748 3.07 -30.66 7.53
C SER A 748 4.58 -30.83 7.39
N HIS A 749 5.16 -31.88 7.98
CA HIS A 749 6.60 -32.05 8.05
C HIS A 749 7.03 -33.51 7.91
N ASP A 750 8.29 -33.74 7.54
CA ASP A 750 8.89 -35.07 7.43
C ASP A 750 9.61 -35.55 8.71
N VAL A 751 9.56 -34.78 9.79
CA VAL A 751 10.09 -35.22 11.10
C VAL A 751 9.41 -36.50 11.55
N GLY A 752 10.22 -37.55 11.73
CA GLY A 752 9.75 -38.89 12.11
C GLY A 752 9.71 -39.90 10.97
N ARG A 753 9.86 -39.47 9.71
CA ARG A 753 9.92 -40.31 8.50
C ARG A 753 10.90 -41.48 8.64
N ASP A 754 12.08 -41.23 9.21
CA ASP A 754 13.12 -42.24 9.46
C ASP A 754 12.82 -43.26 10.58
N ASP A 755 11.72 -43.11 11.35
CA ASP A 755 11.32 -44.04 12.40
C ASP A 755 10.25 -45.01 11.86
N PRO A 756 10.57 -46.28 11.56
CA PRO A 756 9.62 -47.21 10.96
C PRO A 756 8.38 -47.47 11.83
N ARG A 757 8.43 -47.15 13.13
CA ARG A 757 7.24 -47.25 13.99
C ARG A 757 6.33 -46.05 13.84
N TYR A 758 6.87 -44.87 13.55
CA TYR A 758 6.05 -43.70 13.27
C TYR A 758 5.27 -43.92 11.97
N VAL A 759 5.97 -44.29 10.90
CA VAL A 759 5.36 -44.61 9.59
C VAL A 759 4.32 -45.72 9.72
N ALA A 760 4.65 -46.83 10.38
CA ALA A 760 3.70 -47.93 10.56
C ALA A 760 2.43 -47.56 11.35
N GLU A 761 2.48 -46.57 12.24
CA GLU A 761 1.28 -46.10 12.96
C GLU A 761 0.43 -45.13 12.10
N LEU A 762 1.04 -44.40 11.16
CA LEU A 762 0.30 -43.66 10.13
C LEU A 762 -0.40 -44.63 9.16
N GLU A 763 0.33 -45.63 8.66
CA GLU A 763 -0.24 -46.69 7.83
C GLU A 763 -1.42 -47.39 8.52
N ALA A 764 -1.25 -47.75 9.81
CA ALA A 764 -2.30 -48.39 10.60
C ALA A 764 -3.52 -47.48 10.84
N PHE A 765 -3.34 -46.17 10.86
CA PHE A 765 -4.42 -45.19 10.93
C PHE A 765 -5.20 -45.15 9.60
N VAL A 766 -4.49 -45.05 8.48
CA VAL A 766 -5.09 -45.05 7.13
C VAL A 766 -5.84 -46.36 6.86
N ASP A 767 -5.23 -47.50 7.16
CA ASP A 767 -5.85 -48.84 7.07
C ASP A 767 -7.12 -48.99 7.95
N ALA A 768 -7.21 -48.19 9.02
CA ALA A 768 -8.38 -48.14 9.91
C ALA A 768 -9.50 -47.22 9.39
N GLY A 769 -9.37 -46.67 8.18
CA GLY A 769 -10.36 -45.81 7.53
C GLY A 769 -10.18 -44.31 7.82
N GLY A 770 -9.02 -43.86 8.30
CA GLY A 770 -8.77 -42.45 8.60
C GLY A 770 -8.09 -41.74 7.42
N ASP A 771 -8.49 -40.50 7.15
CA ASP A 771 -7.93 -39.73 6.03
C ASP A 771 -6.68 -38.97 6.47
N LEU A 772 -5.72 -38.89 5.57
CA LEU A 772 -4.43 -38.24 5.80
C LEU A 772 -4.29 -37.02 4.91
N VAL A 773 -3.98 -35.87 5.48
CA VAL A 773 -3.57 -34.67 4.75
C VAL A 773 -2.07 -34.50 4.97
N VAL A 774 -1.28 -34.55 3.89
CA VAL A 774 0.14 -34.20 3.93
C VAL A 774 0.35 -32.85 3.27
N THR A 775 1.12 -31.99 3.92
CA THR A 775 1.46 -30.67 3.38
C THR A 775 2.94 -30.34 3.53
N ASP A 776 3.44 -29.39 2.73
CA ASP A 776 4.80 -28.86 2.79
C ASP A 776 5.85 -29.98 2.70
N THR A 777 6.79 -30.11 3.64
CA THR A 777 7.75 -31.25 3.62
C THR A 777 7.11 -32.56 4.07
N GLY A 778 5.92 -32.55 4.64
CA GLY A 778 5.14 -33.74 4.97
C GLY A 778 4.86 -34.64 3.76
N LEU A 779 4.84 -34.10 2.53
CA LEU A 779 4.71 -34.87 1.30
C LEU A 779 5.83 -35.92 1.14
N ASN A 780 7.00 -35.69 1.73
CA ASN A 780 8.09 -36.66 1.74
C ASN A 780 7.69 -38.01 2.36
N LEU A 781 6.67 -38.04 3.23
CA LEU A 781 6.16 -39.28 3.83
C LEU A 781 5.54 -40.24 2.81
N LEU A 782 5.07 -39.74 1.66
CA LEU A 782 4.45 -40.59 0.62
C LEU A 782 5.38 -41.71 0.17
N ALA A 783 6.69 -41.44 0.08
CA ALA A 783 7.69 -42.43 -0.34
C ALA A 783 7.97 -43.55 0.68
N ASP A 784 7.46 -43.45 1.91
CA ASP A 784 7.64 -44.47 2.95
C ASP A 784 6.33 -45.19 3.33
N LEU A 785 5.19 -44.72 2.85
CA LEU A 785 3.88 -45.30 3.14
C LEU A 785 3.59 -46.52 2.24
N ASP A 786 3.51 -47.72 2.80
CA ASP A 786 3.08 -48.94 2.10
C ASP A 786 1.56 -49.16 2.23
N VAL A 787 0.77 -48.11 1.93
CA VAL A 787 -0.71 -48.12 1.96
C VAL A 787 -1.32 -47.47 0.74
N GLY A 788 -2.44 -48.04 0.26
CA GLY A 788 -3.20 -47.49 -0.86
C GLY A 788 -2.37 -47.26 -2.12
N ASP A 789 -2.71 -46.19 -2.83
CA ASP A 789 -2.01 -45.72 -4.03
C ASP A 789 -0.65 -45.07 -3.68
N ALA A 790 -0.46 -44.57 -2.45
CA ALA A 790 0.81 -44.00 -2.00
C ALA A 790 1.98 -45.01 -2.03
N ALA A 791 1.70 -46.31 -1.91
CA ALA A 791 2.70 -47.38 -2.00
C ALA A 791 3.44 -47.45 -3.35
N ALA A 792 2.98 -46.73 -4.38
CA ALA A 792 3.62 -46.63 -5.68
C ALA A 792 4.58 -45.43 -5.80
N ILE A 793 4.56 -44.49 -4.86
CA ILE A 793 5.41 -43.30 -4.86
C ILE A 793 6.75 -43.65 -4.21
N GLU A 794 7.85 -43.30 -4.88
CA GLU A 794 9.22 -43.50 -4.38
C GLU A 794 9.91 -42.15 -4.07
N ASP A 795 11.02 -42.18 -3.32
CA ASP A 795 11.78 -40.98 -2.94
C ASP A 795 12.27 -40.18 -4.16
N GLY A 796 12.49 -40.84 -5.30
CA GLY A 796 12.88 -40.20 -6.55
C GLY A 796 11.77 -39.43 -7.27
N ASP A 797 10.52 -39.65 -6.86
CA ASP A 797 9.34 -39.00 -7.43
C ASP A 797 9.00 -37.70 -6.69
N LEU A 798 9.69 -37.39 -5.60
CA LEU A 798 9.45 -36.22 -4.76
C LEU A 798 10.56 -35.20 -4.95
N GLN A 799 10.18 -33.93 -5.08
CA GLN A 799 11.11 -32.84 -5.33
C GLN A 799 10.81 -31.66 -4.42
N SER A 800 11.82 -31.17 -3.70
CA SER A 800 11.76 -29.87 -3.03
C SER A 800 12.19 -28.78 -4.01
N ILE A 801 11.30 -27.84 -4.26
CA ILE A 801 11.50 -26.71 -5.15
C ILE A 801 11.36 -25.40 -4.34
N ARG A 802 11.86 -24.31 -4.92
CA ARG A 802 11.64 -22.96 -4.43
C ARG A 802 10.85 -22.18 -5.46
N VAL A 803 9.77 -21.55 -5.05
CA VAL A 803 8.88 -20.79 -5.92
C VAL A 803 8.98 -19.30 -5.62
N GLY A 804 8.70 -18.47 -6.62
CA GLY A 804 8.62 -17.02 -6.46
C GLY A 804 7.44 -16.58 -5.61
N ILE A 805 6.34 -17.31 -5.79
CA ILE A 805 5.06 -17.20 -5.08
C ILE A 805 4.47 -18.61 -5.00
N ALA A 806 4.03 -19.02 -3.82
CA ALA A 806 3.33 -20.28 -3.61
C ALA A 806 1.94 -20.22 -4.22
N ASN A 807 1.82 -20.60 -5.49
CA ASN A 807 0.58 -20.59 -6.25
C ASN A 807 0.31 -21.93 -6.94
N LEU A 808 -0.94 -22.14 -7.38
CA LEU A 808 -1.26 -23.27 -8.25
C LEU A 808 -1.38 -22.86 -9.72
N THR A 809 -0.67 -23.60 -10.57
CA THR A 809 -0.77 -23.59 -12.02
C THR A 809 -1.56 -24.81 -12.50
N ASP A 810 -2.12 -24.75 -13.72
CA ASP A 810 -2.87 -25.86 -14.35
C ASP A 810 -3.92 -26.49 -13.42
N ARG A 811 -4.80 -25.63 -12.90
CA ARG A 811 -5.83 -25.94 -11.90
C ARG A 811 -7.03 -26.66 -12.53
N ASP A 812 -7.48 -27.73 -11.89
CA ASP A 812 -8.73 -28.43 -12.22
C ASP A 812 -9.84 -28.04 -11.22
N PHE A 813 -10.66 -27.07 -11.59
CA PHE A 813 -11.79 -26.60 -10.77
C PHE A 813 -12.93 -27.62 -10.63
N ASP A 814 -12.90 -28.76 -11.33
CA ASP A 814 -13.83 -29.87 -11.07
C ASP A 814 -13.35 -30.77 -9.90
N HIS A 815 -12.11 -30.59 -9.43
CA HIS A 815 -11.55 -31.32 -8.28
C HIS A 815 -11.92 -30.64 -6.96
N TYR A 816 -12.47 -31.39 -6.01
CA TYR A 816 -13.02 -30.86 -4.75
C TYR A 816 -12.06 -30.05 -3.87
N LEU A 817 -10.74 -30.27 -3.99
CA LEU A 817 -9.74 -29.44 -3.30
C LEU A 817 -9.85 -27.96 -3.71
N LEU A 818 -10.39 -27.67 -4.90
CA LEU A 818 -10.61 -26.33 -5.43
C LEU A 818 -12.10 -25.93 -5.43
N ASP A 819 -12.96 -26.65 -4.70
CA ASP A 819 -14.36 -26.24 -4.51
C ASP A 819 -14.40 -24.83 -3.90
N ASP A 820 -15.27 -23.99 -4.47
CA ASP A 820 -15.47 -22.58 -4.11
C ASP A 820 -14.24 -21.65 -4.25
N ILE A 821 -13.22 -22.08 -5.01
CA ILE A 821 -12.10 -21.23 -5.41
C ILE A 821 -12.42 -20.51 -6.73
N ARG A 822 -12.22 -19.19 -6.77
CA ARG A 822 -12.47 -18.37 -7.97
C ARG A 822 -11.27 -18.39 -8.93
N PRO A 823 -11.47 -18.14 -10.24
CA PRO A 823 -10.39 -18.12 -11.22
C PRO A 823 -9.22 -17.19 -10.87
N LEU A 824 -9.49 -16.01 -10.29
CA LEU A 824 -8.45 -15.05 -9.92
C LEU A 824 -7.66 -15.45 -8.66
N GLN A 825 -8.10 -16.43 -7.86
CA GLN A 825 -7.43 -16.82 -6.62
C GLN A 825 -6.37 -17.89 -6.86
N PHE A 826 -5.08 -17.55 -6.80
CA PHE A 826 -3.96 -18.45 -7.09
C PHE A 826 -3.01 -18.66 -5.91
N GLU A 827 -2.74 -17.61 -5.13
CA GLU A 827 -1.80 -17.63 -4.01
C GLU A 827 -2.32 -18.49 -2.86
N MET A 828 -1.49 -19.37 -2.30
CA MET A 828 -1.86 -20.24 -1.18
C MET A 828 -1.51 -19.64 0.19
N TRP A 829 -0.48 -18.82 0.27
CA TRP A 829 -0.08 -18.09 1.49
C TRP A 829 0.79 -16.89 1.13
N LYS A 830 0.73 -15.85 1.97
CA LYS A 830 1.33 -14.53 1.78
C LYS A 830 2.75 -14.51 2.37
N SER A 831 3.75 -14.41 1.52
CA SER A 831 5.14 -14.67 1.91
C SER A 831 5.82 -13.67 2.86
N PRO A 832 5.60 -12.34 2.75
CA PRO A 832 6.43 -11.36 3.45
C PRO A 832 6.37 -11.48 4.97
N GLN A 833 5.19 -11.70 5.55
CA GLN A 833 5.00 -11.76 7.00
C GLN A 833 5.60 -13.00 7.67
N VAL A 834 5.88 -14.04 6.88
CA VAL A 834 6.53 -15.29 7.31
C VAL A 834 8.05 -15.26 7.02
N GLY A 835 8.58 -14.09 6.64
CA GLY A 835 10.01 -13.82 6.50
C GLY A 835 10.62 -14.19 5.15
N TYR A 836 9.80 -14.58 4.18
CA TYR A 836 10.23 -14.90 2.82
C TYR A 836 10.20 -13.65 1.93
N VAL A 837 11.17 -13.57 1.02
CA VAL A 837 11.30 -12.41 0.13
C VAL A 837 10.20 -12.47 -0.93
N PRO A 838 9.38 -11.42 -1.08
CA PRO A 838 8.36 -11.39 -2.12
C PRO A 838 8.98 -11.48 -3.50
N ASN A 839 8.34 -12.26 -4.38
CA ASN A 839 8.68 -12.38 -5.80
C ASN A 839 10.06 -13.01 -6.09
N ALA A 840 10.77 -13.50 -5.08
CA ALA A 840 12.05 -14.19 -5.21
C ALA A 840 11.87 -15.71 -5.09
N PRO A 841 12.64 -16.55 -5.81
CA PRO A 841 12.54 -18.00 -5.72
C PRO A 841 13.15 -18.54 -4.41
N ASP A 842 12.51 -18.23 -3.29
CA ASP A 842 12.94 -18.62 -1.94
C ASP A 842 11.84 -19.28 -1.09
N GLN A 843 10.58 -19.27 -1.55
CA GLN A 843 9.45 -19.89 -0.87
C GLN A 843 9.48 -21.42 -1.06
N PRO A 844 9.42 -22.23 0.01
CA PRO A 844 9.56 -23.67 -0.11
C PRO A 844 8.28 -24.33 -0.61
N ALA A 845 8.43 -25.30 -1.51
CA ALA A 845 7.36 -26.22 -1.88
C ALA A 845 7.91 -27.63 -2.09
N THR A 846 7.08 -28.64 -1.85
CA THR A 846 7.34 -30.02 -2.24
C THR A 846 6.33 -30.43 -3.29
N VAL A 847 6.80 -31.05 -4.38
CA VAL A 847 5.94 -31.52 -5.47
C VAL A 847 6.20 -33.00 -5.76
N VAL A 848 5.19 -33.67 -6.32
CA VAL A 848 5.30 -35.05 -6.81
C VAL A 848 5.43 -35.05 -8.34
N ASP A 849 6.28 -35.91 -8.89
CA ASP A 849 6.40 -36.10 -10.34
C ASP A 849 5.05 -36.47 -10.96
N ASP A 850 4.70 -35.81 -12.06
CA ASP A 850 3.41 -35.95 -12.74
C ASP A 850 3.13 -37.39 -13.18
N ASP A 851 4.11 -38.05 -13.80
CA ASP A 851 3.95 -39.40 -14.32
C ASP A 851 3.82 -40.39 -13.15
N ALA A 852 4.61 -40.22 -12.10
CA ALA A 852 4.54 -41.06 -10.90
C ALA A 852 3.20 -40.92 -10.17
N PHE A 853 2.70 -39.70 -9.97
CA PHE A 853 1.43 -39.45 -9.30
C PHE A 853 0.25 -40.03 -10.11
N ALA A 854 0.24 -39.85 -11.43
CA ALA A 854 -0.77 -40.42 -12.30
C ALA A 854 -0.69 -41.96 -12.40
N ASP A 855 0.52 -42.53 -12.45
CA ASP A 855 0.73 -43.99 -12.49
C ASP A 855 0.32 -44.67 -11.17
N ALA A 856 0.45 -43.96 -10.05
CA ALA A 856 -0.08 -44.38 -8.75
C ALA A 856 -1.62 -44.40 -8.72
N GLY A 857 -2.28 -43.67 -9.62
CA GLY A 857 -3.74 -43.54 -9.68
C GLY A 857 -4.27 -42.26 -9.04
N GLY A 858 -3.39 -41.28 -8.77
CA GLY A 858 -3.76 -40.01 -8.16
C GLY A 858 -4.62 -39.13 -9.07
N ASP A 859 -5.45 -38.32 -8.42
CA ASP A 859 -6.27 -37.29 -9.05
C ASP A 859 -5.65 -35.91 -8.80
N VAL A 860 -5.43 -35.14 -9.87
CA VAL A 860 -4.61 -33.92 -9.82
C VAL A 860 -5.51 -32.69 -9.79
N ALA A 861 -5.38 -31.88 -8.74
CA ALA A 861 -6.07 -30.61 -8.62
C ALA A 861 -5.25 -29.43 -9.15
N GLY A 862 -3.91 -29.47 -9.03
CA GLY A 862 -3.04 -28.40 -9.49
C GLY A 862 -1.55 -28.69 -9.37
N ARG A 863 -0.74 -27.86 -10.03
CA ARG A 863 0.72 -28.01 -10.17
C ARG A 863 1.47 -26.78 -9.67
N MET A 864 2.72 -26.95 -9.27
CA MET A 864 3.66 -25.84 -9.04
C MET A 864 4.85 -25.94 -10.00
N THR A 865 5.44 -24.79 -10.30
CA THR A 865 6.70 -24.68 -11.06
C THR A 865 7.64 -23.77 -10.29
N GLY A 866 8.90 -24.19 -10.13
CA GLY A 866 9.91 -23.46 -9.37
C GLY A 866 11.33 -23.94 -9.67
N GLU A 867 12.26 -23.56 -8.81
CA GLU A 867 13.69 -23.87 -8.95
C GLU A 867 14.16 -24.91 -7.94
N LEU A 868 14.97 -25.86 -8.39
CA LEU A 868 15.74 -26.74 -7.51
C LEU A 868 16.86 -25.97 -6.80
N ALA A 869 17.50 -26.62 -5.83
CA ALA A 869 18.63 -26.06 -5.09
C ALA A 869 19.85 -25.71 -5.98
N ASP A 870 19.96 -26.32 -7.17
CA ASP A 870 21.02 -26.02 -8.13
C ASP A 870 20.63 -24.94 -9.18
N GLY A 871 19.44 -24.36 -9.04
CA GLY A 871 18.90 -23.32 -9.92
C GLY A 871 18.33 -23.83 -11.25
N SER A 872 18.10 -25.14 -11.37
CA SER A 872 17.37 -25.69 -12.52
C SER A 872 15.86 -25.72 -12.28
N ASP A 873 15.09 -25.49 -13.35
CA ASP A 873 13.63 -25.50 -13.28
C ASP A 873 13.08 -26.90 -12.99
N ALA A 874 12.04 -26.96 -12.16
CA ALA A 874 11.28 -28.17 -11.84
C ALA A 874 9.79 -27.86 -11.70
N SER A 875 8.95 -28.86 -11.97
CA SER A 875 7.50 -28.78 -11.85
C SER A 875 6.93 -30.14 -11.46
N GLY A 876 5.79 -30.14 -10.79
CA GLY A 876 5.05 -31.35 -10.44
C GLY A 876 3.71 -31.06 -9.79
N VAL A 877 3.03 -32.13 -9.39
CA VAL A 877 1.75 -32.10 -8.67
C VAL A 877 1.98 -31.48 -7.29
N ALA A 878 1.26 -30.39 -7.05
CA ALA A 878 1.28 -29.65 -5.78
C ALA A 878 -0.05 -29.73 -5.04
N ALA A 879 -1.15 -30.05 -5.72
CA ALA A 879 -2.43 -30.33 -5.10
C ALA A 879 -3.08 -31.54 -5.77
N GLY A 880 -3.59 -32.48 -4.97
CA GLY A 880 -4.24 -33.69 -5.49
C GLY A 880 -4.59 -34.69 -4.40
N SER A 881 -5.08 -35.85 -4.82
CA SER A 881 -5.54 -36.92 -3.93
C SER A 881 -5.14 -38.31 -4.39
N LEU A 882 -4.91 -39.21 -3.42
CA LEU A 882 -4.60 -40.62 -3.61
C LEU A 882 -5.59 -41.48 -2.81
N SER A 883 -6.00 -42.64 -3.36
CA SER A 883 -6.95 -43.52 -2.67
C SER A 883 -6.24 -44.54 -1.77
N ALA A 884 -6.81 -44.83 -0.60
CA ALA A 884 -6.34 -45.88 0.30
C ALA A 884 -7.50 -46.70 0.89
N GLY A 885 -8.13 -47.53 0.05
CA GLY A 885 -9.27 -48.35 0.46
C GLY A 885 -10.54 -47.51 0.66
N ASP A 886 -10.96 -47.36 1.91
CA ASP A 886 -12.10 -46.48 2.29
C ASP A 886 -11.62 -45.08 2.73
N SER A 887 -10.29 -44.83 2.71
CA SER A 887 -9.66 -43.58 3.13
C SER A 887 -9.07 -42.82 1.94
N GLU A 888 -8.76 -41.55 2.15
CA GLU A 888 -8.10 -40.66 1.20
C GLU A 888 -6.78 -40.10 1.75
N ILE A 889 -5.82 -39.85 0.86
CA ILE A 889 -4.59 -39.13 1.16
C ILE A 889 -4.55 -37.87 0.30
N ASN A 890 -4.72 -36.71 0.93
CA ASN A 890 -4.69 -35.39 0.29
C ASN A 890 -3.29 -34.79 0.33
N VAL A 891 -2.84 -34.18 -0.76
CA VAL A 891 -1.52 -33.54 -0.87
C VAL A 891 -1.65 -32.05 -1.13
N LEU A 892 -0.91 -31.23 -0.38
CA LEU A 892 -0.78 -29.78 -0.56
C LEU A 892 0.70 -29.36 -0.49
N GLY A 893 1.31 -28.93 -1.60
CA GLY A 893 2.77 -28.83 -1.72
C GLY A 893 3.42 -27.69 -0.93
N SER A 894 2.66 -26.64 -0.62
CA SER A 894 3.13 -25.46 0.13
C SER A 894 1.92 -24.68 0.67
N VAL A 895 1.69 -24.70 1.98
CA VAL A 895 0.65 -23.87 2.60
C VAL A 895 0.96 -23.44 4.03
N LEU A 896 1.70 -24.25 4.79
CA LEU A 896 2.07 -23.97 6.18
C LEU A 896 3.58 -24.13 6.41
N PRO A 897 4.44 -23.45 5.62
CA PRO A 897 5.87 -23.55 5.80
C PRO A 897 6.32 -22.89 7.12
N PRO A 898 7.43 -23.34 7.72
CA PRO A 898 8.00 -22.67 8.88
C PRO A 898 8.54 -21.29 8.51
N ALA A 899 8.54 -20.35 9.46
CA ALA A 899 9.09 -19.01 9.24
C ALA A 899 10.57 -19.01 8.82
N ASN A 900 10.92 -18.05 7.96
CA ASN A 900 12.29 -17.82 7.48
C ASN A 900 12.96 -16.68 8.26
N GLN A 901 14.01 -17.02 9.01
CA GLN A 901 14.74 -16.07 9.86
C GLN A 901 15.99 -15.48 9.19
N ARG A 902 16.34 -15.89 7.96
CA ARG A 902 17.62 -15.51 7.35
C ARG A 902 17.73 -14.01 7.11
N GLU A 903 16.65 -13.39 6.67
CA GLU A 903 16.66 -11.98 6.28
C GLU A 903 16.35 -11.03 7.45
N LEU A 904 16.52 -9.72 7.23
CA LEU A 904 16.16 -8.71 8.23
C LEU A 904 14.64 -8.73 8.48
N HIS A 905 14.24 -8.78 9.76
CA HIS A 905 12.83 -8.78 10.19
C HIS A 905 12.65 -8.09 11.56
N PRO A 906 12.99 -6.78 11.68
CA PRO A 906 13.04 -6.07 12.96
C PRO A 906 11.74 -6.11 13.77
N PHE A 907 10.59 -6.15 13.10
CA PHE A 907 9.28 -5.95 13.74
C PHE A 907 8.56 -7.25 14.16
N GLY A 908 9.26 -8.39 14.09
CA GLY A 908 8.69 -9.69 14.46
C GLY A 908 8.40 -10.58 13.26
N MET A 909 7.57 -11.59 13.45
CA MET A 909 7.29 -12.65 12.47
C MET A 909 5.89 -13.21 12.73
N ALA A 910 5.17 -13.61 11.68
CA ALA A 910 3.87 -14.29 11.82
C ALA A 910 4.04 -15.81 12.04
N ASP A 911 3.06 -16.43 12.73
CA ASP A 911 2.93 -17.89 12.81
C ASP A 911 2.66 -18.52 11.45
N TYR A 912 1.72 -17.92 10.71
CA TYR A 912 1.30 -18.29 9.36
C TYR A 912 0.68 -17.05 8.69
N ALA A 913 0.51 -17.09 7.37
CA ALA A 913 -0.19 -16.04 6.62
C ALA A 913 -0.95 -16.68 5.45
N VAL A 914 -1.82 -17.63 5.76
CA VAL A 914 -2.57 -18.40 4.76
C VAL A 914 -3.56 -17.47 4.03
N SER A 915 -3.63 -17.56 2.70
CA SER A 915 -4.58 -16.79 1.90
C SER A 915 -6.00 -17.37 2.03
N PHE A 916 -7.02 -16.67 1.54
CA PHE A 916 -8.38 -17.23 1.48
C PHE A 916 -8.42 -18.57 0.71
N MET A 917 -7.70 -18.65 -0.42
CA MET A 917 -7.57 -19.89 -1.18
C MET A 917 -6.88 -20.99 -0.37
N GLY A 918 -5.74 -20.70 0.25
CA GLY A 918 -5.02 -21.70 1.06
C GLY A 918 -5.86 -22.21 2.23
N HIS A 919 -6.62 -21.33 2.89
CA HIS A 919 -7.53 -21.68 3.97
C HIS A 919 -8.61 -22.64 3.47
N THR A 920 -9.27 -22.26 2.38
CA THR A 920 -10.34 -23.06 1.76
C THR A 920 -9.82 -24.41 1.28
N MET A 921 -8.62 -24.47 0.70
CA MET A 921 -7.97 -25.72 0.32
C MET A 921 -7.67 -26.64 1.51
N ILE A 922 -7.22 -26.10 2.65
CA ILE A 922 -7.01 -26.90 3.88
C ILE A 922 -8.36 -27.46 4.37
N CYS A 923 -9.41 -26.64 4.43
CA CYS A 923 -10.76 -27.08 4.80
C CYS A 923 -11.31 -28.15 3.84
N ASN A 924 -11.14 -27.96 2.54
CA ASN A 924 -11.56 -28.92 1.52
C ASN A 924 -10.80 -30.26 1.65
N ALA A 925 -9.49 -30.22 1.91
CA ALA A 925 -8.67 -31.41 2.16
C ALA A 925 -9.09 -32.17 3.44
N LEU A 926 -9.62 -31.46 4.43
CA LEU A 926 -10.20 -32.04 5.64
C LEU A 926 -11.64 -32.54 5.43
N GLY A 927 -12.30 -32.13 4.34
CA GLY A 927 -13.73 -32.42 4.09
C GLY A 927 -14.65 -31.58 4.97
N PHE A 928 -14.25 -30.35 5.28
CA PHE A 928 -15.00 -29.41 6.13
C PHE A 928 -15.68 -28.35 5.28
N GLN A 929 -16.77 -27.81 5.82
CA GLN A 929 -17.48 -26.68 5.23
C GLN A 929 -17.36 -25.46 6.13
N GLN A 930 -16.86 -24.36 5.58
CA GLN A 930 -16.83 -23.06 6.22
C GLN A 930 -18.19 -22.37 6.08
N ARG A 931 -18.60 -21.60 7.09
CA ARG A 931 -19.92 -20.93 7.15
C ARG A 931 -19.78 -19.53 7.70
N ARG A 932 -20.44 -18.58 7.05
CA ARG A 932 -20.38 -17.17 7.40
C ARG A 932 -21.75 -16.64 7.82
N PHE A 933 -21.78 -15.88 8.91
CA PHE A 933 -22.95 -15.22 9.42
C PHE A 933 -22.77 -13.70 9.47
N VAL A 934 -23.83 -12.99 9.12
CA VAL A 934 -23.99 -11.54 9.31
C VAL A 934 -25.34 -11.35 10.00
N GLU A 935 -25.37 -10.62 11.11
CA GLU A 935 -26.58 -10.43 11.93
C GLU A 935 -27.24 -11.78 12.31
N ASP A 936 -26.43 -12.76 12.71
CA ASP A 936 -26.83 -14.16 13.00
C ASP A 936 -27.45 -14.94 11.80
N GLU A 937 -27.48 -14.38 10.59
CA GLU A 937 -28.00 -15.03 9.38
C GLU A 937 -26.87 -15.65 8.54
N LEU A 938 -27.01 -16.93 8.18
CA LEU A 938 -26.06 -17.61 7.29
C LEU A 938 -26.12 -17.00 5.88
N VAL A 939 -25.07 -16.28 5.49
CA VAL A 939 -24.98 -15.58 4.19
C VAL A 939 -24.12 -16.32 3.16
N GLY A 940 -23.19 -17.18 3.61
CA GLY A 940 -22.27 -17.90 2.73
C GLY A 940 -21.76 -19.22 3.29
N THR A 941 -21.38 -20.13 2.39
CA THR A 941 -20.73 -21.40 2.71
C THR A 941 -19.66 -21.71 1.67
N TRP A 942 -18.52 -22.26 2.10
CA TRP A 942 -17.42 -22.67 1.22
C TRP A 942 -16.97 -24.09 1.58
N GLY A 943 -16.80 -24.93 0.57
CA GLY A 943 -16.50 -26.35 0.69
C GLY A 943 -17.71 -27.24 1.01
N GLU A 944 -17.49 -28.54 0.95
CA GLU A 944 -18.50 -29.58 1.23
C GLU A 944 -18.05 -30.53 2.34
N ILE A 945 -18.99 -30.91 3.21
CA ILE A 945 -18.79 -31.96 4.22
C ILE A 945 -18.62 -33.32 3.52
N ARG A 946 -17.51 -34.01 3.80
CA ARG A 946 -17.16 -35.30 3.16
C ARG A 946 -16.84 -36.44 4.12
#